data_AF-A0A9N9ZF94-F1
#
_entry.id   AF-A0A9N9ZF94-F1
#
_cell.length_a   1.000
_cell.length_b   1.000
_cell.length_c   1.000
_cell.angle_alpha   90.00
_cell.angle_beta   90.00
_cell.angle_gamma   90.00
#
_symmetry.space_group_name_H-M   'P 1'
#
loop_
_entity.id
_entity.type
_entity.pdbx_description
1 polymer ?
#
loop_
_entity_poly.entity_id
_entity_poly.type
_entity_poly.pdbx_seq_one_letter_code
_entity_poly.pdbx_strand_id
1 'polypeptide(L)'
;MNPLRRLAFWLLVPGQLWCLLAQAATVSHDFNIGWVTVNPDGAFDRTAIGINGQWPIPRIDANVGDNIVINVHNQLGNQSTSLHFHGLFMNGTVHMDGPSQVTQCPIPPGGSFTYNFTIEQPGTYWYHSHTQSQYPDGLRGPLIIHDPKSPYNGKYDEEIVMTLSDWYHDQMAHLIPQFMSKGNPTGAEPVPQAALMNDTQNLQISVKPKTTYLLRLVNIGAFAGQYFWIEGHTMKIVEVDGVYTKPYETDMIYLSAAQRYSVLVTTKDDAHSNFAVVGSMDTSLFDVLPDDLDWNVTSWLVYDKSKDLPKPALVSEFEPADDMKLSPYDSMELLPEPDRTVELEVKMDNLGDGANYAFFNNNTYREPKVPSLYTALTAGELATNPKVYGEYTNSFVLEKDQIVQIVINNHDDGRHPFHLHGHHFQVIHRSDEDGGEFAESNTMHLAFPSTPMRRDTIVVEGNGNVVLRFKANNPGVWLFHCHIEWHIVSGLLATFVEAPLELQKTIELPASHLDNCKAAGLPFAGNAAGNKDNLLDLTGQNAPPPPLPAGFTTKGIVAFIISCIVGITGTLFVAWYGLSPREVSEHARDEASGEGEGDETSAAQQNGVRASEDEEERRSTDYLLVPEVLLHTVVKATLKNTPTLDPAVIEDIAVGVVLSELGGSKAARMAVNHIPEIQSTSTSLYTVNRACASSLQAIALVGSQTVTGMISTGVAAGMESMTRNYGSKAIPTDIWPALRESPVRDARDCIMPMGLTSENVAERYSISRQDQDLFAAESYRRAARARQNGHFQKEIVPVDTFIQEVDKQGANVGDGPKNIRVTEDDGIRSSISLEALAKLKSPFKEDGASTAGNSSQISDGAAALLLMRRSTATALGLSDRIIGKYVSAKTVGCRPDEMGIGPALAIPALLGQLGLTNADVDRWEINEAFASQSIHCLRELGLEEAWEKELVNPDGGAIALGHPLGATGARMVSTLLHGLERTDGRVGVVSMCVGTGMGMAGVFVRE
;
A
#
# COMPACT_ATOMS: atom_id res chain seq x y z
N MET A 1 -55.54 15.44 71.67
CA MET A 1 -56.66 16.40 71.55
C MET A 1 -56.15 17.48 70.59
N ASN A 2 -56.38 17.46 69.27
CA ASN A 2 -57.60 17.21 68.49
C ASN A 2 -58.74 18.17 68.91
N PRO A 3 -59.61 18.71 68.03
CA PRO A 3 -59.65 18.74 66.55
C PRO A 3 -60.12 20.12 66.00
N LEU A 4 -60.46 20.22 64.71
CA LEU A 4 -61.35 21.24 64.09
C LEU A 4 -60.77 22.64 63.78
N ARG A 5 -60.01 22.75 62.68
CA ARG A 5 -60.23 23.74 61.58
C ARG A 5 -59.19 23.52 60.46
N ARG A 6 -59.39 22.44 59.71
CA ARG A 6 -58.86 22.20 58.36
C ARG A 6 -60.03 21.66 57.55
N LEU A 7 -60.72 22.49 56.77
CA LEU A 7 -61.71 22.04 55.77
C LEU A 7 -62.08 23.22 54.86
N ALA A 8 -62.24 22.91 53.57
CA ALA A 8 -62.67 23.76 52.45
C ALA A 8 -61.58 24.60 51.73
N PHE A 9 -60.74 23.93 50.95
CA PHE A 9 -60.41 24.26 49.55
C PHE A 9 -59.82 22.95 48.98
N TRP A 10 -60.09 22.61 47.72
CA TRP A 10 -59.82 21.31 47.05
C TRP A 10 -60.93 20.25 47.15
N LEU A 11 -61.91 20.37 46.25
CA LEU A 11 -62.63 19.23 45.69
C LEU A 11 -62.52 19.38 44.17
N LEU A 12 -61.58 18.65 43.55
CA LEU A 12 -61.76 17.33 42.95
C LEU A 12 -62.25 17.42 41.49
N VAL A 13 -61.28 17.57 40.59
CA VAL A 13 -61.30 16.96 39.26
C VAL A 13 -60.65 15.59 39.40
N PRO A 14 -61.39 14.50 39.14
CA PRO A 14 -60.73 13.37 38.50
C PRO A 14 -61.60 12.76 37.39
N GLY A 15 -60.95 12.36 36.30
CA GLY A 15 -61.52 11.35 35.40
C GLY A 15 -61.50 11.66 33.90
N GLN A 16 -60.38 12.09 33.35
CA GLN A 16 -60.07 11.87 31.93
C GLN A 16 -58.74 11.13 31.82
N LEU A 17 -58.75 9.84 32.21
CA LEU A 17 -57.81 8.87 31.65
C LEU A 17 -58.41 8.43 30.31
N TRP A 18 -58.06 9.12 29.23
CA TRP A 18 -58.11 8.53 27.90
C TRP A 18 -56.79 7.79 27.75
N CYS A 19 -56.83 6.47 27.87
CA CYS A 19 -55.76 5.61 27.38
C CYS A 19 -55.64 5.86 25.87
N LEU A 20 -54.60 6.58 25.45
CA LEU A 20 -54.13 6.55 24.07
C LEU A 20 -53.56 5.16 23.83
N LEU A 21 -54.39 4.26 23.32
CA LEU A 21 -53.90 3.08 22.61
C LEU A 21 -53.23 3.60 21.34
N ALA A 22 -51.89 3.63 21.32
CA ALA A 22 -51.13 3.85 20.09
C ALA A 22 -51.48 2.69 19.14
N GLN A 23 -52.26 2.99 18.10
CA GLN A 23 -52.65 2.04 17.08
C GLN A 23 -51.47 1.95 16.10
N ALA A 24 -50.94 0.74 15.87
CA ALA A 24 -49.90 0.49 14.86
C ALA A 24 -50.30 1.11 13.53
N ALA A 25 -49.49 2.04 13.01
CA ALA A 25 -49.75 2.71 11.74
C ALA A 25 -49.21 1.87 10.58
N THR A 26 -49.76 2.09 9.38
CA THR A 26 -49.14 1.59 8.14
C THR A 26 -48.40 2.74 7.47
N VAL A 27 -47.08 2.64 7.39
CA VAL A 27 -46.21 3.58 6.69
C VAL A 27 -46.02 3.06 5.27
N SER A 28 -46.65 3.71 4.29
CA SER A 28 -46.63 3.24 2.91
C SER A 28 -45.88 4.19 1.99
N HIS A 29 -45.06 3.62 1.11
CA HIS A 29 -44.29 4.34 0.11
C HIS A 29 -44.44 3.71 -1.27
N ASP A 30 -44.65 4.55 -2.30
CA ASP A 30 -44.60 4.13 -3.70
C ASP A 30 -43.28 4.60 -4.31
N PHE A 31 -42.41 3.65 -4.65
CA PHE A 31 -41.06 3.90 -5.13
C PHE A 31 -40.92 3.57 -6.61
N ASN A 32 -40.90 4.59 -7.46
CA ASN A 32 -40.48 4.46 -8.85
C ASN A 32 -38.96 4.63 -8.93
N ILE A 33 -38.23 3.52 -9.04
CA ILE A 33 -36.77 3.51 -9.10
C ILE A 33 -36.36 3.81 -10.55
N GLY A 34 -35.61 4.89 -10.77
CA GLY A 34 -35.21 5.32 -12.11
C GLY A 34 -33.92 6.14 -12.10
N TRP A 35 -33.48 6.57 -13.27
CA TRP A 35 -32.26 7.36 -13.42
C TRP A 35 -32.52 8.86 -13.23
N VAL A 36 -31.60 9.53 -12.57
CA VAL A 36 -31.56 10.99 -12.38
C VAL A 36 -30.15 11.51 -12.63
N THR A 37 -30.02 12.80 -12.93
CA THR A 37 -28.70 13.47 -13.06
C THR A 37 -28.41 14.26 -11.79
N VAL A 38 -27.23 14.05 -11.21
CA VAL A 38 -26.81 14.63 -9.92
C VAL A 38 -25.36 15.12 -9.99
N ASN A 39 -25.00 16.05 -9.12
CA ASN A 39 -23.63 16.56 -8.98
C ASN A 39 -23.38 16.98 -7.51
N PRO A 40 -23.24 16.00 -6.60
CA PRO A 40 -23.22 16.26 -5.15
C PRO A 40 -21.94 16.92 -4.64
N ASP A 41 -20.82 16.72 -5.33
CA ASP A 41 -19.50 17.28 -5.02
C ASP A 41 -19.15 18.52 -5.86
N GLY A 42 -20.03 18.90 -6.80
CA GLY A 42 -19.81 20.06 -7.66
C GLY A 42 -18.75 19.82 -8.75
N ALA A 43 -18.27 18.60 -8.95
CA ALA A 43 -17.29 18.27 -9.98
C ALA A 43 -17.94 18.22 -11.37
N PHE A 44 -18.86 17.28 -11.60
CA PHE A 44 -19.62 17.17 -12.86
C PHE A 44 -20.93 16.38 -12.71
N ASP A 45 -21.81 16.54 -13.69
CA ASP A 45 -23.10 15.84 -13.76
C ASP A 45 -22.90 14.34 -14.01
N ARG A 46 -23.28 13.51 -13.03
CA ARG A 46 -23.28 12.04 -13.09
C ARG A 46 -24.71 11.51 -13.11
N THR A 47 -24.93 10.41 -13.82
CA THR A 47 -26.22 9.69 -13.76
C THR A 47 -26.23 8.78 -12.54
N ALA A 48 -27.21 8.97 -11.66
CA ALA A 48 -27.44 8.22 -10.43
C ALA A 48 -28.84 7.58 -10.42
N ILE A 49 -29.07 6.64 -9.52
CA ILE A 49 -30.36 5.99 -9.30
C ILE A 49 -31.12 6.79 -8.23
N GLY A 50 -32.27 7.31 -8.62
CA GLY A 50 -33.19 8.05 -7.76
C GLY A 50 -34.52 7.34 -7.57
N ILE A 51 -35.33 7.87 -6.66
CA ILE A 51 -36.71 7.40 -6.43
C ILE A 51 -37.65 8.56 -6.74
N ASN A 52 -38.67 8.28 -7.56
CA ASN A 52 -39.67 9.27 -7.99
C ASN A 52 -39.05 10.53 -8.63
N GLY A 53 -37.95 10.34 -9.38
CA GLY A 53 -37.22 11.41 -10.05
C GLY A 53 -36.45 12.34 -9.11
N GLN A 54 -36.20 11.91 -7.87
CA GLN A 54 -35.44 12.67 -6.87
C GLN A 54 -34.22 11.88 -6.39
N TRP A 55 -33.15 12.62 -6.12
CA TRP A 55 -32.00 12.17 -5.36
C TRP A 55 -31.48 13.36 -4.52
N PRO A 56 -31.12 13.17 -3.24
CA PRO A 56 -31.11 11.92 -2.48
C PRO A 56 -32.49 11.25 -2.37
N ILE A 57 -32.51 9.92 -2.24
CA ILE A 57 -33.78 9.19 -2.17
C ILE A 57 -34.44 9.43 -0.79
N PRO A 58 -35.77 9.25 -0.67
CA PRO A 58 -36.49 9.59 0.55
C PRO A 58 -36.00 8.83 1.78
N ARG A 59 -35.83 9.51 2.92
CA ARG A 59 -35.71 8.84 4.21
C ARG A 59 -37.03 8.16 4.57
N ILE A 60 -36.95 7.00 5.22
CA ILE A 60 -38.12 6.34 5.80
C ILE A 60 -38.10 6.57 7.32
N ASP A 61 -39.22 7.04 7.85
CA ASP A 61 -39.46 7.20 9.29
C ASP A 61 -40.65 6.34 9.70
N ALA A 62 -40.49 5.53 10.73
CA ALA A 62 -41.56 4.72 11.31
C ALA A 62 -41.42 4.65 12.83
N ASN A 63 -42.42 4.12 13.54
CA ASN A 63 -42.33 3.84 14.97
C ASN A 63 -42.26 2.32 15.19
N VAL A 64 -41.72 1.91 16.34
CA VAL A 64 -41.83 0.52 16.79
C VAL A 64 -43.30 0.07 16.80
N GLY A 65 -43.58 -1.02 16.10
CA GLY A 65 -44.91 -1.61 15.92
C GLY A 65 -45.61 -1.20 14.62
N ASP A 66 -45.11 -0.22 13.87
CA ASP A 66 -45.68 0.15 12.57
C ASP A 66 -45.42 -0.93 11.51
N ASN A 67 -46.34 -1.03 10.56
CA ASN A 67 -46.20 -1.87 9.37
C ASN A 67 -45.68 -1.03 8.20
N ILE A 68 -44.54 -1.39 7.64
CA ILE A 68 -43.94 -0.71 6.49
C ILE A 68 -44.37 -1.42 5.20
N VAL A 69 -44.90 -0.66 4.24
CA VAL A 69 -45.32 -1.17 2.92
C VAL A 69 -44.65 -0.34 1.82
N ILE A 70 -43.70 -0.94 1.10
CA ILE A 70 -42.99 -0.27 0.00
C ILE A 70 -43.35 -0.93 -1.32
N ASN A 71 -44.11 -0.22 -2.14
CA ASN A 71 -44.44 -0.65 -3.51
C ASN A 71 -43.35 -0.16 -4.46
N VAL A 72 -42.44 -1.06 -4.82
CA VAL A 72 -41.36 -0.80 -5.76
C VAL A 72 -41.84 -1.04 -7.19
N HIS A 73 -41.54 -0.09 -8.07
CA HIS A 73 -41.65 -0.23 -9.52
C HIS A 73 -40.31 0.10 -10.17
N ASN A 74 -39.71 -0.87 -10.85
CA ASN A 74 -38.40 -0.71 -11.48
C ASN A 74 -38.53 -0.02 -12.86
N GLN A 75 -38.11 1.24 -12.96
CA GLN A 75 -38.09 2.04 -14.20
C GLN A 75 -36.67 2.25 -14.76
N LEU A 76 -35.65 1.53 -14.29
CA LEU A 76 -34.27 1.68 -14.77
C LEU A 76 -34.13 1.33 -16.26
N GLY A 77 -34.98 0.44 -16.78
CA GLY A 77 -35.05 0.07 -18.19
C GLY A 77 -33.92 -0.87 -18.67
N ASN A 78 -32.75 -0.82 -18.04
CA ASN A 78 -31.57 -1.61 -18.39
C ASN A 78 -31.07 -2.53 -17.26
N GLN A 79 -31.54 -2.33 -16.02
CA GLN A 79 -31.07 -3.05 -14.84
C GLN A 79 -32.23 -3.59 -14.01
N SER A 80 -32.02 -4.77 -13.40
CA SER A 80 -32.92 -5.28 -12.37
C SER A 80 -32.58 -4.66 -11.02
N THR A 81 -33.47 -4.71 -10.02
CA THR A 81 -33.21 -4.09 -8.70
C THR A 81 -33.78 -4.95 -7.58
N SER A 82 -33.34 -4.68 -6.36
CA SER A 82 -34.02 -5.09 -5.12
C SER A 82 -33.82 -4.01 -4.06
N LEU A 83 -34.47 -4.13 -2.90
CA LEU A 83 -34.19 -3.29 -1.73
C LEU A 83 -33.98 -4.18 -0.50
N HIS A 84 -32.86 -3.99 0.18
CA HIS A 84 -32.56 -4.54 1.49
C HIS A 84 -32.73 -3.46 2.57
N PHE A 85 -33.13 -3.87 3.77
CA PHE A 85 -33.33 -2.98 4.91
C PHE A 85 -32.33 -3.37 6.01
N HIS A 86 -31.17 -2.75 5.91
CA HIS A 86 -29.97 -3.06 6.67
C HIS A 86 -30.21 -3.05 8.18
N GLY A 87 -29.84 -4.14 8.84
CA GLY A 87 -29.94 -4.32 10.30
C GLY A 87 -31.34 -4.68 10.81
N LEU A 88 -32.35 -4.74 9.94
CA LEU A 88 -33.65 -5.27 10.33
C LEU A 88 -33.63 -6.79 10.45
N PHE A 89 -34.21 -7.33 11.53
CA PHE A 89 -34.26 -8.77 11.75
C PHE A 89 -35.17 -9.51 10.75
N MET A 90 -36.16 -8.84 10.15
CA MET A 90 -37.14 -9.49 9.26
C MET A 90 -37.78 -10.75 9.88
N ASN A 91 -38.04 -10.70 11.19
CA ASN A 91 -38.55 -11.84 11.93
C ASN A 91 -39.91 -12.30 11.36
N GLY A 92 -39.99 -13.57 10.96
CA GLY A 92 -41.17 -14.13 10.31
C GLY A 92 -41.48 -13.55 8.91
N THR A 93 -40.60 -12.72 8.36
CA THR A 93 -40.78 -12.01 7.08
C THR A 93 -39.52 -12.05 6.22
N VAL A 94 -38.68 -13.10 6.35
CA VAL A 94 -37.41 -13.27 5.61
C VAL A 94 -37.51 -13.07 4.09
N HIS A 95 -38.66 -13.37 3.48
CA HIS A 95 -38.88 -13.12 2.05
C HIS A 95 -38.93 -11.62 1.70
N MET A 96 -38.97 -10.72 2.69
CA MET A 96 -38.91 -9.26 2.52
C MET A 96 -37.51 -8.70 2.77
N ASP A 97 -36.50 -9.54 2.99
CA ASP A 97 -35.14 -9.10 3.33
C ASP A 97 -34.42 -8.41 2.16
N GLY A 98 -34.69 -8.78 0.89
CA GLY A 98 -34.19 -8.02 -0.26
C GLY A 98 -32.98 -8.53 -1.06
N PRO A 99 -32.06 -9.39 -0.59
CA PRO A 99 -30.93 -9.82 -1.40
C PRO A 99 -31.36 -10.73 -2.57
N SER A 100 -30.95 -10.33 -3.78
CA SER A 100 -31.23 -11.08 -5.02
C SER A 100 -30.54 -12.44 -5.00
N GLN A 101 -31.22 -13.47 -5.51
CA GLN A 101 -30.80 -14.86 -5.50
C GLN A 101 -30.51 -15.44 -4.10
N VAL A 102 -30.93 -14.76 -3.04
CA VAL A 102 -30.95 -15.28 -1.67
C VAL A 102 -32.38 -15.38 -1.18
N THR A 103 -33.03 -14.24 -0.88
CA THR A 103 -34.40 -14.23 -0.36
C THR A 103 -35.43 -13.93 -1.46
N GLN A 104 -34.98 -13.40 -2.60
CA GLN A 104 -35.86 -13.17 -3.74
C GLN A 104 -35.17 -13.26 -5.11
N CYS A 105 -35.94 -13.44 -6.16
CA CYS A 105 -35.48 -13.08 -7.50
C CYS A 105 -35.38 -11.55 -7.63
N PRO A 106 -34.46 -11.02 -8.45
CA PRO A 106 -34.38 -9.59 -8.73
C PRO A 106 -35.66 -9.09 -9.40
N ILE A 107 -36.03 -7.83 -9.16
CA ILE A 107 -37.18 -7.17 -9.80
C ILE A 107 -36.73 -6.71 -11.20
N PRO A 108 -37.20 -7.33 -12.30
CA PRO A 108 -36.72 -7.01 -13.64
C PRO A 108 -37.16 -5.59 -14.08
N PRO A 109 -36.54 -5.00 -15.11
CA PRO A 109 -37.00 -3.74 -15.70
C PRO A 109 -38.49 -3.78 -16.05
N GLY A 110 -39.25 -2.77 -15.61
CA GLY A 110 -40.71 -2.69 -15.75
C GLY A 110 -41.50 -3.57 -14.77
N GLY A 111 -40.82 -4.33 -13.91
CA GLY A 111 -41.42 -5.15 -12.87
C GLY A 111 -41.79 -4.37 -11.61
N SER A 112 -42.56 -5.01 -10.74
CA SER A 112 -42.96 -4.46 -9.44
C SER A 112 -42.83 -5.47 -8.32
N PHE A 113 -42.67 -4.98 -7.10
CA PHE A 113 -42.62 -5.79 -5.89
C PHE A 113 -43.08 -4.98 -4.70
N THR A 114 -43.78 -5.60 -3.75
CA THR A 114 -44.21 -4.95 -2.52
C THR A 114 -43.49 -5.58 -1.33
N TYR A 115 -42.61 -4.80 -0.69
CA TYR A 115 -42.05 -5.14 0.61
C TYR A 115 -43.09 -4.81 1.69
N ASN A 116 -43.45 -5.76 2.54
CA ASN A 116 -44.47 -5.58 3.57
C ASN A 116 -44.10 -6.33 4.85
N PHE A 117 -43.74 -5.59 5.89
CA PHE A 117 -43.28 -6.16 7.16
C PHE A 117 -43.54 -5.21 8.34
N THR A 118 -43.71 -5.80 9.53
CA THR A 118 -43.86 -5.05 10.78
C THR A 118 -42.50 -4.82 11.42
N ILE A 119 -42.25 -3.59 11.87
CA ILE A 119 -41.03 -3.25 12.59
C ILE A 119 -41.22 -3.50 14.09
N GLU A 120 -40.39 -4.35 14.69
CA GLU A 120 -40.35 -4.53 16.15
C GLU A 120 -39.12 -3.91 16.81
N GLN A 121 -38.15 -3.45 15.99
CA GLN A 121 -36.86 -2.96 16.45
C GLN A 121 -36.76 -1.44 16.43
N PRO A 122 -36.31 -0.79 17.51
CA PRO A 122 -36.01 0.64 17.51
C PRO A 122 -34.61 0.95 16.94
N GLY A 123 -34.40 2.18 16.49
CA GLY A 123 -33.05 2.72 16.29
C GLY A 123 -32.76 3.21 14.87
N THR A 124 -31.47 3.28 14.54
CA THR A 124 -30.95 3.86 13.30
C THR A 124 -30.53 2.77 12.32
N TYR A 125 -31.22 2.75 11.18
CA TYR A 125 -31.01 1.81 10.09
C TYR A 125 -30.92 2.56 8.76
N TRP A 126 -30.80 1.82 7.69
CA TRP A 126 -30.83 2.34 6.33
C TRP A 126 -31.33 1.26 5.38
N TYR A 127 -31.68 1.65 4.17
CA TYR A 127 -32.12 0.75 3.13
C TYR A 127 -31.36 1.05 1.84
N HIS A 128 -31.04 0.01 1.09
CA HIS A 128 -30.25 0.13 -0.12
C HIS A 128 -30.52 -0.99 -1.10
N SER A 129 -30.12 -0.83 -2.36
CA SER A 129 -30.15 -1.95 -3.30
C SER A 129 -29.15 -3.03 -2.92
N HIS A 130 -29.56 -4.28 -3.07
CA HIS A 130 -28.72 -5.46 -2.92
C HIS A 130 -28.63 -6.25 -4.24
N THR A 131 -28.62 -5.51 -5.35
CA THR A 131 -28.57 -6.02 -6.72
C THR A 131 -27.63 -5.17 -7.55
N GLN A 132 -26.74 -5.80 -8.33
CA GLN A 132 -25.92 -5.15 -9.36
C GLN A 132 -25.10 -3.93 -8.87
N SER A 133 -24.70 -3.91 -7.59
CA SER A 133 -23.92 -2.81 -7.00
C SER A 133 -24.54 -1.44 -7.24
N GLN A 134 -25.86 -1.33 -7.08
CA GLN A 134 -26.61 -0.13 -7.42
C GLN A 134 -26.61 0.95 -6.34
N TYR A 135 -26.35 0.59 -5.08
CA TYR A 135 -26.43 1.57 -4.01
C TYR A 135 -25.32 2.65 -4.06
N PRO A 136 -24.08 2.36 -4.49
CA PRO A 136 -23.08 3.40 -4.75
C PRO A 136 -23.47 4.34 -5.91
N ASP A 137 -24.31 3.85 -6.81
CA ASP A 137 -24.92 4.66 -7.88
C ASP A 137 -26.14 5.46 -7.38
N GLY A 138 -26.50 5.40 -6.09
CA GLY A 138 -27.44 6.32 -5.45
C GLY A 138 -28.67 5.68 -4.81
N LEU A 139 -28.91 4.38 -5.00
CA LEU A 139 -30.07 3.68 -4.43
C LEU A 139 -29.81 3.28 -2.95
N ARG A 140 -29.66 4.27 -2.08
CA ARG A 140 -29.39 4.17 -0.63
C ARG A 140 -30.03 5.31 0.15
N GLY A 141 -30.65 5.03 1.29
CA GLY A 141 -31.28 6.07 2.13
C GLY A 141 -31.47 5.65 3.59
N PRO A 142 -31.58 6.60 4.54
CA PRO A 142 -31.75 6.25 5.96
C PRO A 142 -33.15 5.70 6.26
N LEU A 143 -33.21 4.85 7.29
CA LEU A 143 -34.42 4.26 7.85
C LEU A 143 -34.39 4.44 9.38
N ILE A 144 -35.24 5.32 9.91
CA ILE A 144 -35.27 5.63 11.34
C ILE A 144 -36.50 5.04 11.97
N ILE A 145 -36.29 4.22 13.01
CA ILE A 145 -37.38 3.66 13.81
C ILE A 145 -37.42 4.33 15.18
N HIS A 146 -38.44 5.15 15.37
CA HIS A 146 -38.69 5.89 16.60
C HIS A 146 -39.19 4.98 17.71
N ASP A 147 -38.61 5.16 18.90
CA ASP A 147 -38.90 4.38 20.09
C ASP A 147 -39.49 5.24 21.20
N PRO A 148 -40.80 5.14 21.47
CA PRO A 148 -41.43 5.83 22.59
C PRO A 148 -40.82 5.45 23.95
N LYS A 149 -40.15 4.30 24.04
CA LYS A 149 -39.53 3.74 25.26
C LYS A 149 -38.01 3.89 25.27
N SER A 150 -37.44 4.70 24.38
CA SER A 150 -35.99 4.92 24.35
C SER A 150 -35.46 5.32 25.74
N PRO A 151 -34.35 4.73 26.22
CA PRO A 151 -33.74 5.12 27.49
C PRO A 151 -33.21 6.57 27.49
N TYR A 152 -33.10 7.16 26.30
CA TYR A 152 -32.68 8.55 26.07
C TYR A 152 -33.84 9.49 25.76
N ASN A 153 -35.08 9.02 25.84
CA ASN A 153 -36.24 9.88 25.69
C ASN A 153 -36.21 11.02 26.74
N GLY A 154 -36.40 12.25 26.30
CA GLY A 154 -36.26 13.45 27.14
C GLY A 154 -34.83 13.80 27.57
N LYS A 155 -33.80 13.21 26.95
CA LYS A 155 -32.38 13.57 27.14
C LYS A 155 -31.80 14.44 26.02
N TYR A 156 -32.56 14.62 24.95
CA TYR A 156 -32.28 15.51 23.84
C TYR A 156 -33.52 16.34 23.53
N ASP A 157 -33.30 17.48 22.90
CA ASP A 157 -34.33 18.46 22.56
C ASP A 157 -34.75 18.35 21.08
N GLU A 158 -33.81 17.96 20.20
CA GLU A 158 -33.99 17.90 18.75
C GLU A 158 -33.21 16.70 18.18
N GLU A 159 -33.60 16.20 17.00
CA GLU A 159 -32.95 15.08 16.31
C GLU A 159 -32.46 15.48 14.92
N ILE A 160 -31.27 15.01 14.53
CA ILE A 160 -30.67 15.23 13.22
C ILE A 160 -30.19 13.89 12.67
N VAL A 161 -30.47 13.60 11.39
CA VAL A 161 -29.92 12.44 10.68
C VAL A 161 -28.84 12.92 9.73
N MET A 162 -27.67 12.28 9.80
CA MET A 162 -26.53 12.55 8.94
C MET A 162 -26.01 11.25 8.33
N THR A 163 -25.73 11.31 7.04
CA THR A 163 -25.12 10.23 6.28
C THR A 163 -23.71 10.62 5.88
N LEU A 164 -22.82 9.64 5.87
CA LEU A 164 -21.46 9.71 5.37
C LEU A 164 -21.38 8.76 4.18
N SER A 165 -20.72 9.16 3.09
CA SER A 165 -20.47 8.24 1.99
C SER A 165 -19.25 8.63 1.18
N ASP A 166 -18.68 7.65 0.50
CA ASP A 166 -17.83 7.88 -0.65
C ASP A 166 -18.67 8.12 -1.92
N TRP A 167 -18.06 8.78 -2.87
CA TRP A 167 -18.68 9.14 -4.15
C TRP A 167 -17.74 8.86 -5.31
N TYR A 168 -18.26 8.11 -6.26
CA TYR A 168 -17.59 7.82 -7.52
C TYR A 168 -18.12 8.72 -8.62
N HIS A 169 -17.23 9.07 -9.54
CA HIS A 169 -17.52 9.85 -10.74
C HIS A 169 -18.03 8.99 -11.89
N ASP A 170 -17.65 7.71 -11.92
CA ASP A 170 -18.14 6.70 -12.85
C ASP A 170 -19.16 5.75 -12.20
N GLN A 171 -20.08 5.20 -13.00
CA GLN A 171 -21.07 4.23 -12.54
C GLN A 171 -20.45 2.86 -12.24
N MET A 172 -21.04 2.11 -11.30
CA MET A 172 -20.57 0.77 -10.94
C MET A 172 -20.59 -0.18 -12.15
N ALA A 173 -21.55 -0.03 -13.07
CA ALA A 173 -21.61 -0.78 -14.32
C ALA A 173 -20.37 -0.61 -15.22
N HIS A 174 -19.62 0.49 -15.09
CA HIS A 174 -18.38 0.74 -15.81
C HIS A 174 -17.14 0.35 -14.99
N LEU A 175 -17.18 0.53 -13.66
CA LEU A 175 -16.06 0.26 -12.78
C LEU A 175 -15.86 -1.24 -12.52
N ILE A 176 -16.94 -2.00 -12.35
CA ILE A 176 -16.86 -3.44 -12.04
C ILE A 176 -16.10 -4.23 -13.11
N PRO A 177 -16.33 -4.05 -14.42
CA PRO A 177 -15.53 -4.74 -15.44
C PRO A 177 -14.04 -4.37 -15.45
N GLN A 178 -13.66 -3.22 -14.91
CA GLN A 178 -12.26 -2.80 -14.77
C GLN A 178 -11.64 -3.46 -13.53
N PHE A 179 -12.38 -3.45 -12.42
CA PHE A 179 -12.03 -4.10 -11.17
C PHE A 179 -11.87 -5.63 -11.35
N MET A 180 -12.90 -6.30 -11.88
CA MET A 180 -12.91 -7.74 -12.16
C MET A 180 -12.22 -8.06 -13.49
N SER A 181 -10.92 -7.74 -13.58
CA SER A 181 -10.15 -7.96 -14.82
C SER A 181 -8.76 -8.49 -14.57
N LYS A 182 -8.22 -9.20 -15.56
CA LYS A 182 -6.79 -9.57 -15.60
C LYS A 182 -5.83 -8.37 -15.61
N GLY A 183 -6.34 -7.16 -15.88
CA GLY A 183 -5.57 -5.91 -15.82
C GLY A 183 -5.42 -5.38 -14.40
N ASN A 184 -6.22 -5.90 -13.47
CA ASN A 184 -6.17 -5.59 -12.04
C ASN A 184 -5.90 -6.87 -11.21
N PRO A 185 -4.74 -7.53 -11.40
CA PRO A 185 -4.46 -8.81 -10.76
C PRO A 185 -4.16 -8.70 -9.26
N THR A 186 -4.01 -7.48 -8.72
CA THR A 186 -3.89 -7.26 -7.27
C THR A 186 -5.24 -7.29 -6.58
N GLY A 187 -6.33 -7.08 -7.33
CA GLY A 187 -7.65 -6.84 -6.74
C GLY A 187 -7.81 -5.44 -6.16
N ALA A 188 -7.00 -4.47 -6.62
CA ALA A 188 -7.08 -3.08 -6.13
C ALA A 188 -8.48 -2.52 -6.34
N GLU A 189 -9.13 -2.08 -5.26
CA GLU A 189 -10.44 -1.46 -5.34
C GLU A 189 -10.33 -0.09 -6.04
N PRO A 190 -11.26 0.25 -6.94
CA PRO A 190 -11.35 1.59 -7.47
C PRO A 190 -11.50 2.61 -6.32
N VAL A 191 -10.66 3.63 -6.33
CA VAL A 191 -10.68 4.70 -5.33
C VAL A 191 -11.80 5.69 -5.68
N PRO A 192 -12.67 6.06 -4.71
CA PRO A 192 -13.69 7.09 -4.93
C PRO A 192 -13.06 8.46 -5.19
N GLN A 193 -13.81 9.42 -5.70
CA GLN A 193 -13.30 10.77 -5.97
C GLN A 193 -13.57 11.74 -4.81
N ALA A 194 -14.66 11.57 -4.06
CA ALA A 194 -15.01 12.50 -3.00
C ALA A 194 -15.70 11.84 -1.80
N ALA A 195 -15.54 12.44 -0.62
CA ALA A 195 -16.39 12.19 0.53
C ALA A 195 -17.62 13.13 0.53
N LEU A 196 -18.78 12.61 0.94
CA LEU A 196 -20.04 13.36 1.04
C LEU A 196 -20.64 13.27 2.45
N MET A 197 -21.32 14.35 2.88
CA MET A 197 -22.17 14.39 4.06
C MET A 197 -23.59 14.78 3.67
N ASN A 198 -24.58 13.91 3.92
CA ASN A 198 -25.95 14.08 3.40
C ASN A 198 -25.95 14.37 1.90
N ASP A 199 -25.17 13.58 1.16
CA ASP A 199 -25.13 13.60 -0.30
C ASP A 199 -24.78 14.99 -0.89
N THR A 200 -23.99 15.78 -0.15
CA THR A 200 -23.44 17.06 -0.58
C THR A 200 -22.06 17.27 0.03
N GLN A 201 -21.33 18.22 -0.53
CA GLN A 201 -20.26 18.90 0.19
C GLN A 201 -20.79 20.19 0.82
N ASN A 202 -20.17 20.65 1.91
CA ASN A 202 -20.43 21.96 2.53
C ASN A 202 -21.80 22.13 3.24
N LEU A 203 -22.33 21.08 3.89
CA LEU A 203 -23.62 21.14 4.58
C LEU A 203 -23.61 22.13 5.75
N GLN A 204 -24.67 22.93 5.88
CA GLN A 204 -24.86 23.86 7.00
C GLN A 204 -26.05 23.44 7.87
N ILE A 205 -25.76 23.05 9.12
CA ILE A 205 -26.72 22.55 10.08
C ILE A 205 -27.02 23.65 11.09
N SER A 206 -28.21 24.27 11.01
CA SER A 206 -28.58 25.32 11.95
C SER A 206 -28.87 24.73 13.34
N VAL A 207 -28.20 25.23 14.37
CA VAL A 207 -28.37 24.77 15.76
C VAL A 207 -28.71 25.91 16.71
N LYS A 208 -29.41 25.59 17.79
CA LYS A 208 -29.73 26.51 18.88
C LYS A 208 -28.66 26.36 19.98
N PRO A 209 -28.20 27.46 20.61
CA PRO A 209 -27.34 27.37 21.79
C PRO A 209 -28.00 26.58 22.93
N LYS A 210 -27.19 25.95 23.79
CA LYS A 210 -27.61 25.23 25.00
C LYS A 210 -28.73 24.20 24.76
N THR A 211 -28.67 23.55 23.61
CA THR A 211 -29.63 22.56 23.14
C THR A 211 -28.90 21.25 22.90
N THR A 212 -29.46 20.13 23.36
CA THR A 212 -28.89 18.80 23.14
C THR A 212 -29.55 18.15 21.94
N TYR A 213 -28.74 17.79 20.96
CA TYR A 213 -29.18 17.13 19.74
C TYR A 213 -28.85 15.64 19.80
N LEU A 214 -29.77 14.79 19.35
CA LEU A 214 -29.47 13.41 18.98
C LEU A 214 -29.07 13.38 17.50
N LEU A 215 -27.79 13.15 17.22
CA LEU A 215 -27.28 13.00 15.86
C LEU A 215 -27.23 11.51 15.53
N ARG A 216 -27.95 11.09 14.50
CA ARG A 216 -27.94 9.73 13.96
C ARG A 216 -27.03 9.68 12.74
N LEU A 217 -25.86 9.10 12.90
CA LEU A 217 -24.83 8.94 11.88
C LEU A 217 -24.99 7.59 11.19
N VAL A 218 -24.92 7.58 9.85
CA VAL A 218 -25.00 6.37 9.02
C VAL A 218 -23.93 6.45 7.94
N ASN A 219 -22.96 5.53 7.92
CA ASN A 219 -22.07 5.41 6.77
C ASN A 219 -22.74 4.55 5.69
N ILE A 220 -23.18 5.17 4.61
CA ILE A 220 -23.83 4.55 3.45
C ILE A 220 -22.86 4.44 2.25
N GLY A 221 -21.56 4.60 2.49
CA GLY A 221 -20.49 4.43 1.52
C GLY A 221 -20.36 3.00 1.00
N ALA A 222 -19.75 2.86 -0.17
CA ALA A 222 -19.51 1.60 -0.84
C ALA A 222 -18.24 0.89 -0.37
N PHE A 223 -17.26 1.65 0.10
CA PHE A 223 -15.92 1.18 0.37
C PHE A 223 -15.33 1.85 1.61
N ALA A 224 -15.26 3.18 1.62
CA ALA A 224 -14.50 3.90 2.61
C ALA A 224 -15.17 3.90 4.00
N GLY A 225 -14.44 3.42 5.00
CA GLY A 225 -14.68 3.83 6.38
C GLY A 225 -14.44 5.33 6.55
N GLN A 226 -15.12 5.99 7.49
CA GLN A 226 -14.96 7.42 7.72
C GLN A 226 -14.76 7.74 9.20
N TYR A 227 -13.79 8.60 9.47
CA TYR A 227 -13.62 9.30 10.74
C TYR A 227 -14.58 10.48 10.78
N PHE A 228 -15.26 10.67 11.91
CA PHE A 228 -16.20 11.77 12.12
C PHE A 228 -15.92 12.46 13.46
N TRP A 229 -15.85 13.79 13.44
CA TRP A 229 -15.76 14.61 14.65
C TRP A 229 -16.42 15.98 14.47
N ILE A 230 -16.69 16.64 15.59
CA ILE A 230 -17.27 17.98 15.63
C ILE A 230 -16.34 18.87 16.43
N GLU A 231 -15.80 19.90 15.79
CA GLU A 231 -14.83 20.77 16.44
C GLU A 231 -15.43 21.48 17.64
N GLY A 232 -14.65 21.48 18.73
CA GLY A 232 -15.07 22.07 20.00
C GLY A 232 -16.21 21.34 20.69
N HIS A 233 -16.69 20.18 20.22
CA HIS A 233 -17.78 19.44 20.84
C HIS A 233 -17.40 18.00 21.15
N THR A 234 -17.68 17.57 22.37
CA THR A 234 -17.64 16.15 22.72
C THR A 234 -18.94 15.49 22.27
N MET A 235 -18.85 14.23 21.87
CA MET A 235 -19.98 13.39 21.50
C MET A 235 -20.19 12.31 22.55
N LYS A 236 -21.44 11.96 22.84
CA LYS A 236 -21.78 10.81 23.70
C LYS A 236 -22.48 9.75 22.89
N ILE A 237 -21.80 8.65 22.58
CA ILE A 237 -22.39 7.50 21.89
C ILE A 237 -23.46 6.87 22.79
N VAL A 238 -24.67 6.73 22.25
CA VAL A 238 -25.85 6.21 22.95
C VAL A 238 -26.55 5.07 22.23
N GLU A 239 -26.23 4.84 20.95
CA GLU A 239 -26.74 3.73 20.14
C GLU A 239 -25.67 3.34 19.11
N VAL A 240 -25.51 2.05 18.85
CA VAL A 240 -24.76 1.53 17.70
C VAL A 240 -25.63 0.50 16.97
N ASP A 241 -25.80 0.66 15.67
CA ASP A 241 -26.53 -0.28 14.81
C ASP A 241 -27.93 -0.67 15.36
N GLY A 242 -28.67 0.27 15.96
CA GLY A 242 -29.98 0.00 16.58
C GLY A 242 -29.93 -0.61 18.00
N VAL A 243 -28.74 -0.87 18.55
CA VAL A 243 -28.55 -1.30 19.94
C VAL A 243 -28.20 -0.11 20.82
N TYR A 244 -29.07 0.22 21.78
CA TYR A 244 -28.73 1.22 22.79
C TYR A 244 -27.53 0.77 23.62
N THR A 245 -26.56 1.68 23.82
CA THR A 245 -25.42 1.51 24.72
C THR A 245 -25.57 2.45 25.92
N LYS A 246 -24.88 2.19 27.03
CA LYS A 246 -24.61 3.20 28.06
C LYS A 246 -23.78 4.34 27.42
N PRO A 247 -23.94 5.60 27.87
CA PRO A 247 -23.25 6.73 27.25
C PRO A 247 -21.73 6.56 27.30
N TYR A 248 -21.07 6.69 26.15
CA TYR A 248 -19.62 6.68 26.03
C TYR A 248 -19.16 8.00 25.40
N GLU A 249 -18.36 8.78 26.11
CA GLU A 249 -17.90 10.09 25.65
C GLU A 249 -16.65 9.94 24.76
N THR A 250 -16.65 10.63 23.62
CA THR A 250 -15.54 10.64 22.67
C THR A 250 -15.50 11.94 21.89
N ASP A 251 -14.33 12.30 21.36
CA ASP A 251 -14.15 13.41 20.43
C ASP A 251 -14.26 12.96 18.96
N MET A 252 -14.05 11.67 18.68
CA MET A 252 -14.01 11.12 17.33
C MET A 252 -14.64 9.72 17.27
N ILE A 253 -15.27 9.41 16.13
CA ILE A 253 -15.88 8.11 15.85
C ILE A 253 -15.36 7.63 14.50
N TYR A 254 -15.02 6.35 14.41
CA TYR A 254 -14.81 5.67 13.14
C TYR A 254 -16.08 4.88 12.77
N LEU A 255 -16.60 5.10 11.57
CA LEU A 255 -17.75 4.39 11.02
C LEU A 255 -17.30 3.68 9.74
N SER A 256 -17.20 2.35 9.75
CA SER A 256 -17.01 1.61 8.50
C SER A 256 -18.28 1.64 7.65
N ALA A 257 -18.18 1.22 6.38
CA ALA A 257 -19.35 1.06 5.52
C ALA A 257 -20.44 0.24 6.26
N ALA A 258 -21.68 0.75 6.19
CA ALA A 258 -22.89 0.21 6.81
C ALA A 258 -23.08 0.37 8.33
N GLN A 259 -22.07 0.85 9.06
CA GLN A 259 -22.20 1.10 10.50
C GLN A 259 -22.98 2.39 10.79
N ARG A 260 -23.68 2.39 11.94
CA ARG A 260 -24.47 3.51 12.45
C ARG A 260 -24.13 3.79 13.90
N TYR A 261 -24.08 5.07 14.24
CA TYR A 261 -23.92 5.56 15.60
C TYR A 261 -24.97 6.63 15.86
N SER A 262 -25.66 6.56 16.99
CA SER A 262 -26.37 7.74 17.50
C SER A 262 -25.60 8.36 18.65
N VAL A 263 -25.41 9.68 18.59
CA VAL A 263 -24.66 10.45 19.58
C VAL A 263 -25.47 11.61 20.13
N LEU A 264 -25.30 11.90 21.40
CA LEU A 264 -25.78 13.14 22.00
C LEU A 264 -24.69 14.22 21.88
N VAL A 265 -25.07 15.37 21.35
CA VAL A 265 -24.21 16.56 21.24
C VAL A 265 -24.91 17.73 21.90
N THR A 266 -24.33 18.25 22.97
CA THR A 266 -24.84 19.46 23.63
C THR A 266 -24.10 20.67 23.08
N THR A 267 -24.84 21.57 22.46
CA THR A 267 -24.32 22.81 21.89
C THR A 267 -23.85 23.79 22.98
N LYS A 268 -22.85 24.63 22.64
CA LYS A 268 -22.36 25.73 23.50
C LYS A 268 -23.45 26.70 23.98
N ASP A 269 -23.15 27.41 25.07
CA ASP A 269 -24.07 28.32 25.77
C ASP A 269 -24.44 29.57 24.95
N ASP A 270 -23.56 30.00 24.04
CA ASP A 270 -23.72 31.20 23.22
C ASP A 270 -23.49 30.92 21.73
N ALA A 271 -23.83 31.90 20.89
CA ALA A 271 -23.69 31.84 19.44
C ALA A 271 -22.50 32.68 18.94
N HIS A 272 -21.39 32.72 19.69
CA HIS A 272 -20.24 33.55 19.31
C HIS A 272 -19.50 33.04 18.06
N SER A 273 -19.52 31.72 17.82
CA SER A 273 -18.81 31.05 16.72
C SER A 273 -19.65 29.92 16.11
N ASN A 274 -19.45 29.66 14.82
CA ASN A 274 -19.85 28.41 14.17
C ASN A 274 -18.73 27.38 14.30
N PHE A 275 -19.03 26.10 14.12
CA PHE A 275 -18.06 25.00 14.31
C PHE A 275 -18.07 24.04 13.12
N ALA A 276 -16.90 23.56 12.73
CA ALA A 276 -16.80 22.57 11.67
C ALA A 276 -17.25 21.18 12.17
N VAL A 277 -17.96 20.47 11.31
CA VAL A 277 -18.29 19.06 11.41
C VAL A 277 -17.50 18.38 10.31
N VAL A 278 -16.61 17.48 10.66
CA VAL A 278 -15.60 16.98 9.72
C VAL A 278 -15.72 15.47 9.58
N GLY A 279 -15.62 15.04 8.33
CA GLY A 279 -15.57 13.64 7.91
C GLY A 279 -14.30 13.43 7.10
N SER A 280 -13.60 12.33 7.33
CA SER A 280 -12.46 11.93 6.51
C SER A 280 -12.59 10.46 6.16
N MET A 281 -12.48 10.11 4.88
CA MET A 281 -12.31 8.72 4.47
C MET A 281 -11.03 8.15 5.10
N ASP A 282 -11.08 6.88 5.47
CA ASP A 282 -9.93 6.10 5.89
C ASP A 282 -9.10 5.74 4.66
N THR A 283 -8.11 6.60 4.39
CA THR A 283 -7.22 6.45 3.24
C THR A 283 -6.30 5.24 3.34
N SER A 284 -6.21 4.58 4.50
CA SER A 284 -5.46 3.32 4.63
C SER A 284 -6.09 2.18 3.84
N LEU A 285 -7.37 2.29 3.49
CA LEU A 285 -8.07 1.34 2.64
C LEU A 285 -7.70 1.49 1.15
N PHE A 286 -7.00 2.55 0.74
CA PHE A 286 -6.76 2.84 -0.68
C PHE A 286 -5.34 2.44 -1.09
N ASP A 287 -5.23 1.53 -2.08
CA ASP A 287 -3.95 1.11 -2.68
C ASP A 287 -3.12 2.28 -3.24
N VAL A 288 -3.82 3.29 -3.75
CA VAL A 288 -3.23 4.51 -4.30
C VAL A 288 -4.05 5.71 -3.87
N LEU A 289 -3.41 6.88 -3.75
CA LEU A 289 -4.10 8.15 -3.48
C LEU A 289 -4.00 9.04 -4.73
N PRO A 290 -5.04 9.06 -5.59
CA PRO A 290 -5.11 9.93 -6.75
C PRO A 290 -4.98 11.41 -6.37
N ASP A 291 -4.42 12.23 -7.27
CA ASP A 291 -4.28 13.67 -7.04
C ASP A 291 -5.62 14.41 -6.98
N ASP A 292 -6.68 13.84 -7.56
CA ASP A 292 -8.05 14.37 -7.60
C ASP A 292 -8.97 13.82 -6.49
N LEU A 293 -8.45 12.99 -5.59
CA LEU A 293 -9.20 12.46 -4.45
C LEU A 293 -9.43 13.55 -3.39
N ASP A 294 -10.70 13.86 -3.13
CA ASP A 294 -11.14 14.69 -2.00
C ASP A 294 -11.66 13.80 -0.86
N TRP A 295 -10.72 13.30 -0.05
CA TRP A 295 -11.04 12.38 1.04
C TRP A 295 -11.64 13.04 2.29
N ASN A 296 -11.66 14.38 2.35
CA ASN A 296 -12.23 15.12 3.46
C ASN A 296 -13.57 15.75 3.04
N VAL A 297 -14.52 15.75 3.96
CA VAL A 297 -15.77 16.49 3.80
C VAL A 297 -16.00 17.36 5.02
N THR A 298 -16.25 18.65 4.78
CA THR A 298 -16.54 19.62 5.84
C THR A 298 -17.98 20.09 5.75
N SER A 299 -18.64 20.10 6.90
CA SER A 299 -19.94 20.68 7.16
C SER A 299 -19.83 21.61 8.37
N TRP A 300 -20.91 22.31 8.75
CA TRP A 300 -20.87 23.23 9.89
C TRP A 300 -22.10 23.16 10.78
N LEU A 301 -21.87 23.16 12.09
CA LEU A 301 -22.88 23.59 13.06
C LEU A 301 -22.96 25.12 13.04
N VAL A 302 -24.05 25.64 12.51
CA VAL A 302 -24.31 27.07 12.36
C VAL A 302 -25.16 27.58 13.51
N TYR A 303 -24.51 28.25 14.46
CA TYR A 303 -25.14 28.93 15.59
C TYR A 303 -25.71 30.29 15.18
N ASP A 304 -24.98 31.00 14.31
CA ASP A 304 -25.36 32.31 13.80
C ASP A 304 -24.88 32.44 12.35
N LYS A 305 -25.84 32.63 11.43
CA LYS A 305 -25.59 32.76 9.99
C LYS A 305 -24.77 34.00 9.62
N SER A 306 -24.63 34.97 10.52
CA SER A 306 -23.79 36.17 10.32
C SER A 306 -22.32 35.96 10.70
N LYS A 307 -21.97 34.82 11.31
CA LYS A 307 -20.60 34.46 11.70
C LYS A 307 -19.91 33.67 10.61
N ASP A 308 -18.59 33.74 10.61
CA ASP A 308 -17.76 32.99 9.67
C ASP A 308 -17.93 31.48 9.86
N LEU A 309 -17.80 30.73 8.76
CA LEU A 309 -17.71 29.27 8.77
C LEU A 309 -16.22 28.93 8.88
N PRO A 310 -15.74 28.40 10.03
CA PRO A 310 -14.33 28.11 10.21
C PRO A 310 -13.88 27.00 9.25
N LYS A 311 -12.62 27.08 8.80
CA LYS A 311 -11.99 25.94 8.14
C LYS A 311 -11.69 24.85 9.18
N PRO A 312 -11.78 23.57 8.81
CA PRO A 312 -11.41 22.50 9.72
C PRO A 312 -9.92 22.62 10.12
N ALA A 313 -9.63 22.34 11.38
CA ALA A 313 -8.30 22.24 11.93
C ALA A 313 -7.57 21.02 11.35
N LEU A 314 -6.26 21.14 11.21
CA LEU A 314 -5.41 20.01 10.83
C LEU A 314 -5.32 19.04 12.01
N VAL A 315 -5.60 17.77 11.72
CA VAL A 315 -5.48 16.66 12.66
C VAL A 315 -4.25 15.85 12.25
N SER A 316 -3.30 15.69 13.18
CA SER A 316 -2.07 14.93 12.92
C SER A 316 -2.27 13.41 13.02
N GLU A 317 -3.26 12.97 13.80
CA GLU A 317 -3.55 11.57 14.07
C GLU A 317 -5.03 11.36 14.40
N PHE A 318 -5.63 10.28 13.91
CA PHE A 318 -7.01 9.93 14.18
C PHE A 318 -7.10 8.94 15.36
N GLU A 319 -7.77 9.35 16.44
CA GLU A 319 -7.98 8.54 17.65
C GLU A 319 -9.49 8.28 17.88
N PRO A 320 -10.15 7.45 17.07
CA PRO A 320 -11.58 7.18 17.22
C PRO A 320 -11.88 6.36 18.49
N ALA A 321 -13.12 6.45 18.97
CA ALA A 321 -13.62 5.54 20.00
C ALA A 321 -13.57 4.08 19.53
N ASP A 322 -12.96 3.23 20.36
CA ASP A 322 -12.99 1.78 20.19
C ASP A 322 -14.37 1.22 20.60
N ASP A 323 -15.10 0.70 19.62
CA ASP A 323 -16.45 0.17 19.77
C ASP A 323 -16.53 -1.07 20.65
N MET A 324 -15.43 -1.79 20.85
CA MET A 324 -15.34 -2.92 21.79
C MET A 324 -15.47 -2.47 23.26
N LYS A 325 -15.30 -1.18 23.56
CA LYS A 325 -15.47 -0.61 24.90
C LYS A 325 -16.90 -0.19 25.21
N LEU A 326 -17.81 -0.26 24.23
CA LEU A 326 -19.22 0.06 24.42
C LEU A 326 -19.92 -1.02 25.25
N SER A 327 -20.93 -0.60 26.00
CA SER A 327 -21.65 -1.46 26.94
C SER A 327 -23.15 -1.41 26.65
N PRO A 328 -23.77 -2.47 26.12
CA PRO A 328 -25.20 -2.48 25.83
C PRO A 328 -26.05 -2.06 27.04
N TYR A 329 -27.07 -1.26 26.79
CA TYR A 329 -27.91 -0.68 27.85
C TYR A 329 -28.64 -1.75 28.65
N ASP A 330 -29.16 -2.78 27.97
CA ASP A 330 -29.84 -3.93 28.57
C ASP A 330 -28.90 -4.91 29.30
N SER A 331 -27.58 -4.74 29.12
CA SER A 331 -26.55 -5.58 29.73
C SER A 331 -26.78 -7.09 29.52
N MET A 332 -27.23 -7.48 28.31
CA MET A 332 -27.39 -8.88 27.97
C MET A 332 -26.09 -9.65 28.21
N GLU A 333 -26.18 -10.74 28.98
CA GLU A 333 -25.04 -11.58 29.30
C GLU A 333 -24.50 -12.29 28.04
N LEU A 334 -23.21 -12.57 28.05
CA LEU A 334 -22.54 -13.42 27.07
C LEU A 334 -23.35 -14.71 26.86
N LEU A 335 -23.63 -15.02 25.59
CA LEU A 335 -24.29 -16.27 25.23
C LEU A 335 -23.45 -17.47 25.69
N PRO A 336 -24.08 -18.60 26.05
CA PRO A 336 -23.38 -19.82 26.45
C PRO A 336 -22.34 -20.29 25.42
N GLU A 337 -21.59 -21.31 25.78
CA GLU A 337 -20.68 -21.95 24.83
C GLU A 337 -21.42 -22.41 23.56
N PRO A 338 -20.80 -22.26 22.38
CA PRO A 338 -21.47 -22.49 21.12
C PRO A 338 -21.78 -23.96 20.91
N ASP A 339 -22.99 -24.25 20.40
CA ASP A 339 -23.36 -25.55 19.86
C ASP A 339 -22.67 -25.78 18.51
N ARG A 340 -22.41 -24.70 17.77
CA ARG A 340 -21.81 -24.72 16.43
C ARG A 340 -20.78 -23.60 16.29
N THR A 341 -19.56 -23.96 15.90
CA THR A 341 -18.54 -23.00 15.45
C THR A 341 -18.43 -23.04 13.92
N VAL A 342 -18.39 -21.87 13.30
CA VAL A 342 -18.14 -21.65 11.89
C VAL A 342 -16.88 -20.79 11.78
N GLU A 343 -15.82 -21.38 11.25
CA GLU A 343 -14.55 -20.68 10.99
C GLU A 343 -14.53 -20.23 9.53
N LEU A 344 -14.15 -18.98 9.31
CA LEU A 344 -14.12 -18.31 8.03
C LEU A 344 -12.76 -17.65 7.83
N GLU A 345 -11.97 -18.19 6.92
CA GLU A 345 -10.69 -17.63 6.47
C GLU A 345 -10.94 -16.67 5.30
N VAL A 346 -10.63 -15.40 5.48
CA VAL A 346 -10.70 -14.36 4.45
C VAL A 346 -9.39 -14.33 3.69
N LYS A 347 -9.45 -14.41 2.37
CA LYS A 347 -8.29 -14.24 1.50
C LYS A 347 -8.68 -13.74 0.12
N MET A 348 -7.75 -13.09 -0.56
CA MET A 348 -7.91 -12.52 -1.89
C MET A 348 -6.92 -13.22 -2.83
N ASP A 349 -7.37 -13.76 -3.96
CA ASP A 349 -6.53 -14.56 -4.86
C ASP A 349 -7.04 -14.57 -6.30
N ASN A 350 -6.17 -14.88 -7.25
CA ASN A 350 -6.48 -14.84 -8.67
C ASN A 350 -6.99 -16.20 -9.18
N LEU A 351 -8.06 -16.16 -9.98
CA LEU A 351 -8.59 -17.34 -10.67
C LEU A 351 -8.13 -17.39 -12.13
N GLY A 352 -8.52 -18.43 -12.86
CA GLY A 352 -8.02 -18.78 -14.19
C GLY A 352 -8.36 -17.80 -15.30
N ASP A 353 -9.28 -16.86 -15.06
CA ASP A 353 -9.55 -15.71 -15.93
C ASP A 353 -8.56 -14.53 -15.70
N GLY A 354 -7.75 -14.62 -14.65
CA GLY A 354 -6.74 -13.65 -14.24
C GLY A 354 -7.25 -12.53 -13.35
N ALA A 355 -8.55 -12.48 -13.05
CA ALA A 355 -9.13 -11.51 -12.11
C ALA A 355 -8.91 -11.98 -10.66
N ASN A 356 -8.86 -11.02 -9.74
CA ASN A 356 -8.79 -11.27 -8.30
C ASN A 356 -10.20 -11.52 -7.73
N TYR A 357 -10.31 -12.50 -6.84
CA TYR A 357 -11.55 -12.88 -6.17
C TYR A 357 -11.33 -12.92 -4.67
N ALA A 358 -12.39 -12.63 -3.92
CA ALA A 358 -12.40 -12.79 -2.47
C ALA A 358 -13.03 -14.13 -2.09
N PHE A 359 -12.51 -14.74 -1.02
CA PHE A 359 -12.86 -16.10 -0.60
C PHE A 359 -13.19 -16.17 0.88
N PHE A 360 -14.12 -17.07 1.20
CA PHE A 360 -14.15 -17.74 2.50
C PHE A 360 -13.70 -19.19 2.34
N ASN A 361 -12.72 -19.65 3.14
CA ASN A 361 -12.29 -21.05 3.17
C ASN A 361 -11.96 -21.63 1.78
N ASN A 362 -11.24 -20.86 0.94
CA ASN A 362 -10.93 -21.19 -0.46
C ASN A 362 -12.15 -21.25 -1.42
N ASN A 363 -13.31 -20.77 -1.01
CA ASN A 363 -14.52 -20.73 -1.83
C ASN A 363 -15.01 -19.29 -2.05
N THR A 364 -15.13 -18.88 -3.31
CA THR A 364 -15.67 -17.58 -3.69
C THR A 364 -17.16 -17.70 -4.02
N TYR A 365 -17.96 -16.78 -3.52
CA TYR A 365 -19.40 -16.85 -3.64
C TYR A 365 -19.86 -16.70 -5.10
N ARG A 366 -20.81 -17.55 -5.50
CA ARG A 366 -21.58 -17.40 -6.74
C ARG A 366 -23.06 -17.55 -6.47
N GLU A 367 -23.82 -16.59 -6.98
CA GLU A 367 -25.28 -16.61 -6.89
C GLU A 367 -25.83 -17.93 -7.45
N PRO A 368 -26.72 -18.63 -6.72
CA PRO A 368 -27.38 -19.82 -7.22
C PRO A 368 -28.38 -19.45 -8.32
N LYS A 369 -28.79 -20.42 -9.14
CA LYS A 369 -29.83 -20.20 -10.16
C LYS A 369 -31.21 -20.03 -9.54
N VAL A 370 -31.46 -20.72 -8.42
CA VAL A 370 -32.68 -20.62 -7.61
C VAL A 370 -32.31 -19.89 -6.32
N PRO A 371 -33.06 -18.85 -5.91
CA PRO A 371 -32.81 -18.20 -4.63
C PRO A 371 -32.70 -19.19 -3.47
N SER A 372 -31.73 -19.01 -2.58
CA SER A 372 -31.48 -19.93 -1.47
C SER A 372 -32.72 -20.15 -0.58
N LEU A 373 -33.52 -19.11 -0.32
CA LEU A 373 -34.81 -19.23 0.37
C LEU A 373 -35.78 -20.15 -0.38
N TYR A 374 -35.84 -20.07 -1.71
CA TYR A 374 -36.78 -20.87 -2.49
C TYR A 374 -36.34 -22.33 -2.57
N THR A 375 -35.02 -22.55 -2.60
CA THR A 375 -34.44 -23.87 -2.39
C THR A 375 -34.85 -24.41 -1.02
N ALA A 376 -34.70 -23.64 0.06
CA ALA A 376 -35.09 -24.06 1.40
C ALA A 376 -36.58 -24.41 1.48
N LEU A 377 -37.45 -23.66 0.82
CA LEU A 377 -38.91 -23.88 0.82
C LEU A 377 -39.36 -25.05 -0.08
N THR A 378 -38.57 -25.45 -1.07
CA THR A 378 -38.96 -26.48 -2.06
C THR A 378 -38.19 -27.78 -1.96
N ALA A 379 -37.11 -27.83 -1.17
CA ALA A 379 -36.28 -29.03 -1.01
C ALA A 379 -36.84 -30.08 -0.02
N GLY A 380 -37.94 -29.78 0.69
CA GLY A 380 -38.50 -30.66 1.72
C GLY A 380 -37.49 -30.97 2.82
N GLU A 381 -37.41 -32.23 3.26
CA GLU A 381 -36.45 -32.65 4.30
C GLU A 381 -34.97 -32.42 3.92
N LEU A 382 -34.66 -32.43 2.62
CA LEU A 382 -33.30 -32.19 2.12
C LEU A 382 -32.86 -30.74 2.28
N ALA A 383 -33.75 -29.82 2.69
CA ALA A 383 -33.38 -28.46 3.05
C ALA A 383 -32.40 -28.39 4.23
N THR A 384 -32.28 -29.46 5.02
CA THR A 384 -31.25 -29.59 6.08
C THR A 384 -29.86 -29.95 5.55
N ASN A 385 -29.74 -30.35 4.29
CA ASN A 385 -28.47 -30.73 3.68
C ASN A 385 -27.85 -29.51 2.98
N PRO A 386 -26.68 -29.00 3.41
CA PRO A 386 -26.07 -27.81 2.81
C PRO A 386 -25.82 -27.95 1.29
N LYS A 387 -25.66 -29.18 0.78
CA LYS A 387 -25.42 -29.43 -0.65
C LYS A 387 -26.53 -28.91 -1.55
N VAL A 388 -27.80 -28.87 -1.11
CA VAL A 388 -28.89 -28.41 -1.99
C VAL A 388 -28.77 -26.92 -2.32
N TYR A 389 -28.07 -26.16 -1.49
CA TYR A 389 -27.84 -24.72 -1.68
C TYR A 389 -26.64 -24.44 -2.58
N GLY A 390 -25.95 -25.47 -3.09
CA GLY A 390 -24.83 -25.33 -4.03
C GLY A 390 -23.46 -25.35 -3.37
N GLU A 391 -22.44 -25.62 -4.18
CA GLU A 391 -21.05 -25.70 -3.71
C GLU A 391 -20.43 -24.32 -3.48
N TYR A 392 -20.88 -23.31 -4.23
CA TYR A 392 -20.28 -21.97 -4.27
C TYR A 392 -21.10 -20.90 -3.54
N THR A 393 -22.07 -21.27 -2.72
CA THR A 393 -22.89 -20.30 -1.95
C THR A 393 -22.47 -20.16 -0.48
N ASN A 394 -21.42 -20.88 -0.07
CA ASN A 394 -20.92 -20.89 1.31
C ASN A 394 -22.05 -21.09 2.33
N SER A 395 -22.86 -22.13 2.10
CA SER A 395 -24.09 -22.35 2.87
C SER A 395 -23.85 -23.15 4.16
N PHE A 396 -24.21 -22.55 5.29
CA PHE A 396 -24.17 -23.17 6.61
C PHE A 396 -25.61 -23.37 7.11
N VAL A 397 -26.03 -24.63 7.26
CA VAL A 397 -27.36 -24.95 7.80
C VAL A 397 -27.29 -25.01 9.32
N LEU A 398 -28.17 -24.29 9.99
CA LEU A 398 -28.24 -24.16 11.45
C LEU A 398 -29.53 -24.78 11.99
N GLU A 399 -29.44 -25.43 13.15
CA GLU A 399 -30.64 -25.91 13.84
C GLU A 399 -31.27 -24.80 14.69
N LYS A 400 -32.57 -24.95 14.96
CA LYS A 400 -33.33 -24.00 15.76
C LYS A 400 -32.73 -23.86 17.16
N ASP A 401 -32.59 -22.62 17.61
CA ASP A 401 -32.08 -22.18 18.90
C ASP A 401 -30.61 -22.50 19.21
N GLN A 402 -29.82 -22.99 18.25
CA GLN A 402 -28.37 -23.18 18.42
C GLN A 402 -27.66 -21.87 18.75
N ILE A 403 -26.69 -21.94 19.67
CA ILE A 403 -25.71 -20.88 19.84
C ILE A 403 -24.62 -21.08 18.79
N VAL A 404 -24.50 -20.12 17.88
CA VAL A 404 -23.54 -20.14 16.77
C VAL A 404 -22.42 -19.17 17.08
N GLN A 405 -21.19 -19.65 16.99
CA GLN A 405 -19.98 -18.84 17.02
C GLN A 405 -19.40 -18.73 15.61
N ILE A 406 -19.18 -17.50 15.14
CA ILE A 406 -18.46 -17.23 13.91
C ILE A 406 -17.07 -16.75 14.31
N VAL A 407 -16.03 -17.41 13.81
CA VAL A 407 -14.64 -16.98 13.93
C VAL A 407 -14.19 -16.55 12.54
N ILE A 408 -13.76 -15.31 12.40
CA ILE A 408 -13.23 -14.78 11.14
C ILE A 408 -11.75 -14.55 11.33
N ASN A 409 -10.93 -15.21 10.52
CA ASN A 409 -9.50 -14.97 10.44
C ASN A 409 -9.23 -14.23 9.14
N ASN A 410 -8.68 -13.02 9.25
CA ASN A 410 -8.34 -12.20 8.11
C ASN A 410 -6.89 -12.48 7.69
N HIS A 411 -6.70 -12.99 6.47
CA HIS A 411 -5.38 -13.15 5.86
C HIS A 411 -5.12 -12.10 4.77
N ASP A 412 -6.00 -11.10 4.67
CA ASP A 412 -5.81 -9.91 3.86
C ASP A 412 -5.25 -8.78 4.73
N ASP A 413 -4.41 -7.93 4.12
CA ASP A 413 -3.83 -6.76 4.78
C ASP A 413 -4.88 -5.66 5.04
N GLY A 414 -6.01 -5.69 4.32
CA GLY A 414 -7.10 -4.71 4.44
C GLY A 414 -8.05 -4.98 5.60
N ARG A 415 -8.81 -3.93 5.98
CA ARG A 415 -9.90 -4.04 6.96
C ARG A 415 -11.20 -4.43 6.26
N HIS A 416 -12.01 -5.27 6.90
CA HIS A 416 -13.30 -5.69 6.36
C HIS A 416 -14.45 -5.46 7.34
N PRO A 417 -15.48 -4.65 6.99
CA PRO A 417 -16.71 -4.58 7.76
C PRO A 417 -17.62 -5.77 7.44
N PHE A 418 -17.71 -6.76 8.33
CA PHE A 418 -18.61 -7.89 8.15
C PHE A 418 -20.00 -7.62 8.71
N HIS A 419 -21.02 -7.81 7.88
CA HIS A 419 -22.43 -7.65 8.18
C HIS A 419 -23.14 -9.02 8.23
N LEU A 420 -24.04 -9.20 9.21
CA LEU A 420 -24.94 -10.35 9.30
C LEU A 420 -26.40 -9.89 9.18
N HIS A 421 -27.13 -10.44 8.21
CA HIS A 421 -28.57 -10.23 8.08
C HIS A 421 -29.34 -10.94 9.21
N GLY A 422 -30.52 -10.43 9.54
CA GLY A 422 -31.48 -11.13 10.41
C GLY A 422 -31.16 -11.12 11.92
N HIS A 423 -29.97 -10.67 12.33
CA HIS A 423 -29.51 -10.74 13.73
C HIS A 423 -28.62 -9.56 14.12
N HIS A 424 -28.64 -9.23 15.41
CA HIS A 424 -27.50 -8.61 16.08
C HIS A 424 -26.66 -9.71 16.73
N PHE A 425 -25.36 -9.73 16.46
CA PHE A 425 -24.42 -10.65 17.10
C PHE A 425 -23.73 -9.97 18.30
N GLN A 426 -23.28 -10.78 19.26
CA GLN A 426 -22.33 -10.38 20.30
C GLN A 426 -20.91 -10.41 19.73
N VAL A 427 -20.17 -9.31 19.83
CA VAL A 427 -18.74 -9.27 19.51
C VAL A 427 -17.97 -9.57 20.79
N ILE A 428 -17.43 -10.79 20.89
CA ILE A 428 -16.82 -11.28 22.14
C ILE A 428 -15.30 -11.12 22.15
N HIS A 429 -14.69 -11.02 20.97
CA HIS A 429 -13.27 -10.78 20.78
C HIS A 429 -13.05 -10.10 19.43
N ARG A 430 -12.11 -9.16 19.37
CA ARG A 430 -11.48 -8.62 18.16
C ARG A 430 -10.01 -8.45 18.48
N SER A 431 -9.12 -8.92 17.61
CA SER A 431 -7.69 -8.67 17.75
C SER A 431 -7.35 -7.25 17.27
N ASP A 432 -6.15 -6.79 17.63
CA ASP A 432 -5.53 -5.69 16.91
C ASP A 432 -5.12 -6.16 15.50
N GLU A 433 -4.68 -5.23 14.66
CA GLU A 433 -4.03 -5.51 13.37
C GLU A 433 -2.81 -6.43 13.57
N ASP A 434 -2.54 -7.31 12.59
CA ASP A 434 -1.52 -8.36 12.67
C ASP A 434 -1.68 -9.32 13.87
N GLY A 435 -2.89 -9.44 14.42
CA GLY A 435 -3.21 -10.32 15.54
C GLY A 435 -3.12 -11.82 15.22
N GLY A 436 -3.05 -12.18 13.93
CA GLY A 436 -3.00 -13.56 13.44
C GLY A 436 -4.30 -14.32 13.64
N GLU A 437 -4.24 -15.65 13.51
CA GLU A 437 -5.41 -16.51 13.67
C GLU A 437 -5.85 -16.64 15.13
N PHE A 438 -7.17 -16.71 15.35
CA PHE A 438 -7.74 -16.87 16.68
C PHE A 438 -7.24 -18.16 17.39
N ALA A 439 -7.05 -19.25 16.65
CA ALA A 439 -6.61 -20.54 17.20
C ALA A 439 -5.14 -20.53 17.65
N GLU A 440 -4.28 -19.74 17.00
CA GLU A 440 -2.85 -19.63 17.30
C GLU A 440 -2.55 -18.55 18.35
N SER A 441 -3.40 -17.54 18.45
CA SER A 441 -3.35 -16.61 19.56
C SER A 441 -3.47 -17.40 20.87
N ASN A 442 -2.65 -17.09 21.88
CA ASN A 442 -2.47 -17.88 23.12
C ASN A 442 -3.71 -17.78 24.06
N THR A 443 -4.89 -18.19 23.56
CA THR A 443 -6.24 -17.79 24.01
C THR A 443 -6.87 -18.73 25.03
N MET A 444 -6.15 -19.77 25.47
CA MET A 444 -6.59 -20.61 26.61
C MET A 444 -6.81 -19.82 27.92
N HIS A 445 -6.50 -18.51 27.93
CA HIS A 445 -6.70 -17.59 29.06
C HIS A 445 -7.48 -16.30 28.73
N LEU A 446 -8.09 -16.14 27.54
CA LEU A 446 -8.89 -14.95 27.26
C LEU A 446 -10.20 -14.98 28.06
N ALA A 447 -10.38 -13.99 28.95
CA ALA A 447 -11.66 -13.74 29.59
C ALA A 447 -12.53 -12.90 28.67
N PHE A 448 -13.54 -13.52 28.04
CA PHE A 448 -14.54 -12.79 27.25
C PHE A 448 -15.33 -11.81 28.12
N PRO A 449 -15.80 -10.69 27.55
CA PRO A 449 -16.63 -9.73 28.28
C PRO A 449 -17.91 -10.42 28.76
N SER A 450 -18.29 -10.19 30.03
CA SER A 450 -19.51 -10.77 30.60
C SER A 450 -20.78 -10.23 29.96
N THR A 451 -20.72 -9.00 29.42
CA THR A 451 -21.79 -8.35 28.66
C THR A 451 -21.18 -7.77 27.37
N PRO A 452 -20.98 -8.61 26.34
CA PRO A 452 -20.34 -8.18 25.09
C PRO A 452 -21.13 -7.08 24.38
N MET A 453 -20.45 -6.22 23.64
CA MET A 453 -21.10 -5.29 22.70
C MET A 453 -21.91 -6.09 21.66
N ARG A 454 -23.04 -5.54 21.20
CA ARG A 454 -23.87 -6.14 20.16
C ARG A 454 -24.15 -5.15 19.04
N ARG A 455 -24.11 -5.65 17.82
CA ARG A 455 -24.38 -4.90 16.58
C ARG A 455 -24.61 -5.85 15.41
N ASP A 456 -24.89 -5.33 14.21
CA ASP A 456 -24.99 -6.15 12.97
C ASP A 456 -23.79 -6.03 12.04
N THR A 457 -22.90 -5.05 12.21
CA THR A 457 -21.75 -4.84 11.32
C THR A 457 -20.47 -4.57 12.11
N ILE A 458 -19.41 -5.36 11.95
CA ILE A 458 -18.17 -5.21 12.71
C ILE A 458 -16.95 -5.24 11.81
N VAL A 459 -15.96 -4.40 12.12
CA VAL A 459 -14.69 -4.37 11.41
C VAL A 459 -13.76 -5.46 11.93
N VAL A 460 -13.18 -6.21 11.01
CA VAL A 460 -12.02 -7.08 11.24
C VAL A 460 -10.79 -6.36 10.73
N GLU A 461 -9.77 -6.26 11.58
CA GLU A 461 -8.50 -5.61 11.23
C GLU A 461 -7.69 -6.44 10.23
N GLY A 462 -6.79 -5.77 9.49
CA GLY A 462 -5.83 -6.42 8.59
C GLY A 462 -5.00 -7.46 9.32
N ASN A 463 -4.83 -8.64 8.72
CA ASN A 463 -4.13 -9.79 9.33
C ASN A 463 -4.59 -10.17 10.76
N GLY A 464 -5.81 -9.76 11.15
CA GLY A 464 -6.37 -9.97 12.48
C GLY A 464 -7.49 -11.00 12.52
N ASN A 465 -8.26 -11.01 13.60
CA ASN A 465 -9.42 -11.89 13.77
C ASN A 465 -10.54 -11.25 14.60
N VAL A 466 -11.75 -11.77 14.45
CA VAL A 466 -12.90 -11.45 15.30
C VAL A 466 -13.70 -12.71 15.63
N VAL A 467 -14.31 -12.72 16.82
CA VAL A 467 -15.21 -13.80 17.25
C VAL A 467 -16.57 -13.23 17.61
N LEU A 468 -17.59 -13.77 16.97
CA LEU A 468 -18.98 -13.36 17.09
C LEU A 468 -19.83 -14.51 17.65
N ARG A 469 -20.84 -14.20 18.47
CA ARG A 469 -21.86 -15.18 18.88
C ARG A 469 -23.27 -14.66 18.61
N PHE A 470 -24.13 -15.51 18.07
CA PHE A 470 -25.56 -15.23 17.98
C PHE A 470 -26.37 -16.50 18.24
N LYS A 471 -27.67 -16.34 18.48
CA LYS A 471 -28.61 -17.45 18.62
C LYS A 471 -29.40 -17.59 17.33
N ALA A 472 -29.43 -18.80 16.78
CA ALA A 472 -30.22 -19.18 15.62
C ALA A 472 -31.72 -19.27 15.98
N ASN A 473 -32.36 -18.13 16.24
CA ASN A 473 -33.75 -18.03 16.69
C ASN A 473 -34.70 -17.30 15.72
N ASN A 474 -34.26 -17.05 14.50
CA ASN A 474 -34.99 -16.39 13.44
C ASN A 474 -34.97 -17.25 12.15
N PRO A 475 -35.87 -18.24 12.01
CA PRO A 475 -35.86 -19.16 10.87
C PRO A 475 -35.90 -18.41 9.54
N GLY A 476 -34.91 -18.65 8.69
CA GLY A 476 -34.65 -17.81 7.53
C GLY A 476 -33.40 -18.19 6.76
N VAL A 477 -33.06 -17.40 5.75
CA VAL A 477 -31.84 -17.52 4.97
C VAL A 477 -31.18 -16.15 5.00
N TRP A 478 -30.06 -16.05 5.70
CA TRP A 478 -29.41 -14.79 6.06
C TRP A 478 -28.02 -14.72 5.42
N LEU A 479 -27.75 -13.61 4.73
CA LEU A 479 -26.41 -13.36 4.23
C LEU A 479 -25.46 -12.95 5.36
N PHE A 480 -24.22 -13.37 5.21
CA PHE A 480 -23.09 -12.89 5.98
C PHE A 480 -21.97 -12.50 5.03
N HIS A 481 -21.56 -11.23 5.02
CA HIS A 481 -20.64 -10.74 3.99
C HIS A 481 -19.86 -9.51 4.43
N CYS A 482 -18.75 -9.25 3.74
CA CYS A 482 -18.10 -7.94 3.83
C CYS A 482 -19.00 -6.88 3.18
N HIS A 483 -19.12 -5.70 3.79
CA HIS A 483 -19.93 -4.59 3.29
C HIS A 483 -19.14 -3.60 2.42
N ILE A 484 -17.90 -3.94 2.03
CA ILE A 484 -17.22 -3.28 0.92
C ILE A 484 -17.78 -3.87 -0.37
N GLU A 485 -18.39 -3.03 -1.21
CA GLU A 485 -19.11 -3.47 -2.40
C GLU A 485 -18.22 -4.24 -3.39
N TRP A 486 -16.96 -3.82 -3.51
CA TRP A 486 -15.96 -4.51 -4.33
C TRP A 486 -15.69 -5.94 -3.85
N HIS A 487 -15.76 -6.17 -2.54
CA HIS A 487 -15.58 -7.49 -1.93
C HIS A 487 -16.82 -8.36 -2.10
N ILE A 488 -18.02 -7.76 -2.11
CA ILE A 488 -19.27 -8.46 -2.48
C ILE A 488 -19.20 -8.92 -3.94
N VAL A 489 -18.81 -8.03 -4.86
CA VAL A 489 -18.68 -8.32 -6.29
C VAL A 489 -17.65 -9.43 -6.56
N SER A 490 -16.55 -9.44 -5.81
CA SER A 490 -15.50 -10.46 -5.92
C SER A 490 -15.78 -11.74 -5.12
N GLY A 491 -16.88 -11.81 -4.37
CA GLY A 491 -17.45 -13.04 -3.83
C GLY A 491 -17.25 -13.32 -2.34
N LEU A 492 -16.98 -12.29 -1.52
CA LEU A 492 -16.80 -12.41 -0.06
C LEU A 492 -18.13 -12.54 0.72
N LEU A 493 -18.90 -13.60 0.43
CA LEU A 493 -20.21 -13.86 1.04
C LEU A 493 -20.36 -15.31 1.51
N ALA A 494 -21.20 -15.48 2.53
CA ALA A 494 -21.70 -16.74 3.04
C ALA A 494 -23.22 -16.67 3.28
N THR A 495 -23.87 -17.83 3.32
CA THR A 495 -25.31 -17.95 3.55
C THR A 495 -25.57 -18.80 4.80
N PHE A 496 -26.22 -18.25 5.80
CA PHE A 496 -26.72 -18.99 6.96
C PHE A 496 -28.18 -19.39 6.73
N VAL A 497 -28.44 -20.69 6.63
CA VAL A 497 -29.77 -21.24 6.47
C VAL A 497 -30.27 -21.72 7.82
N GLU A 498 -31.10 -20.93 8.46
CA GLU A 498 -31.55 -21.14 9.81
C GLU A 498 -32.86 -21.92 9.89
N ALA A 499 -32.84 -23.05 10.58
CA ALA A 499 -34.00 -23.88 10.88
C ALA A 499 -34.92 -24.10 9.65
N PRO A 500 -34.40 -24.62 8.51
CA PRO A 500 -35.13 -24.64 7.24
C PRO A 500 -36.43 -25.44 7.28
N LEU A 501 -36.52 -26.49 8.12
CA LEU A 501 -37.77 -27.25 8.30
C LEU A 501 -38.83 -26.49 9.09
N GLU A 502 -38.43 -25.57 9.97
CA GLU A 502 -39.36 -24.68 10.66
C GLU A 502 -39.82 -23.55 9.72
N LEU A 503 -38.86 -22.98 8.98
CA LEU A 503 -39.10 -21.98 7.95
C LEU A 503 -40.18 -22.43 6.93
N GLN A 504 -40.14 -23.69 6.48
CA GLN A 504 -41.14 -24.28 5.59
C GLN A 504 -42.58 -24.27 6.16
N LYS A 505 -42.74 -24.20 7.49
CA LYS A 505 -44.06 -24.19 8.15
C LYS A 505 -44.60 -22.77 8.36
N THR A 506 -43.71 -21.78 8.37
CA THR A 506 -44.04 -20.41 8.79
C THR A 506 -44.11 -19.43 7.63
N ILE A 507 -43.43 -19.71 6.51
CA ILE A 507 -43.35 -18.82 5.37
C ILE A 507 -44.05 -19.39 4.14
N GLU A 508 -44.91 -18.57 3.54
CA GLU A 508 -45.49 -18.78 2.22
C GLU A 508 -45.07 -17.61 1.32
N LEU A 509 -44.58 -17.89 0.11
CA LEU A 509 -44.13 -16.85 -0.81
C LEU A 509 -45.33 -16.16 -1.49
N PRO A 510 -45.43 -14.82 -1.41
CA PRO A 510 -46.38 -14.06 -2.21
C PRO A 510 -46.22 -14.31 -3.72
N ALA A 511 -47.33 -14.24 -4.48
CA ALA A 511 -47.32 -14.46 -5.94
C ALA A 511 -46.33 -13.54 -6.68
N SER A 512 -46.15 -12.30 -6.22
CA SER A 512 -45.22 -11.31 -6.78
C SER A 512 -43.77 -11.82 -6.86
N HIS A 513 -43.33 -12.63 -5.90
CA HIS A 513 -42.01 -13.26 -5.95
C HIS A 513 -41.86 -14.18 -7.17
N LEU A 514 -42.83 -15.09 -7.34
CA LEU A 514 -42.80 -16.06 -8.42
C LEU A 514 -42.96 -15.39 -9.79
N ASP A 515 -43.74 -14.31 -9.85
CA ASP A 515 -43.95 -13.56 -11.08
C ASP A 515 -42.69 -12.82 -11.52
N ASN A 516 -41.91 -12.23 -10.59
CA ASN A 516 -40.61 -11.64 -10.92
C ASN A 516 -39.60 -12.67 -11.39
N CYS A 517 -39.56 -13.88 -10.80
CA CYS A 517 -38.70 -14.96 -11.31
C CYS A 517 -39.07 -15.36 -12.74
N LYS A 518 -40.37 -15.54 -13.02
CA LYS A 518 -40.86 -15.88 -14.37
C LYS A 518 -40.49 -14.78 -15.37
N ALA A 519 -40.69 -13.52 -14.99
CA ALA A 519 -40.38 -12.37 -15.83
C ALA A 519 -38.87 -12.25 -16.11
N ALA A 520 -38.02 -12.59 -15.13
CA ALA A 520 -36.57 -12.65 -15.29
C ALA A 520 -36.05 -13.93 -15.98
N GLY A 521 -36.92 -14.92 -16.24
CA GLY A 521 -36.52 -16.21 -16.81
C GLY A 521 -35.72 -17.10 -15.84
N LEU A 522 -35.86 -16.88 -14.52
CA LEU A 522 -35.12 -17.58 -13.47
C LEU A 522 -35.95 -18.73 -12.87
N PRO A 523 -35.32 -19.87 -12.53
CA PRO A 523 -36.00 -20.94 -11.81
C PRO A 523 -36.27 -20.52 -10.36
N PHE A 524 -37.42 -20.93 -9.83
CA PHE A 524 -37.88 -20.57 -8.47
C PHE A 524 -38.14 -21.78 -7.57
N ALA A 525 -37.66 -22.96 -7.96
CA ALA A 525 -37.80 -24.19 -7.18
C ALA A 525 -36.72 -25.19 -7.58
N GLY A 526 -36.35 -26.07 -6.67
CA GLY A 526 -35.25 -27.02 -6.84
C GLY A 526 -34.02 -26.61 -6.05
N ASN A 527 -32.88 -27.23 -6.35
CA ASN A 527 -31.60 -26.88 -5.74
C ASN A 527 -30.93 -25.67 -6.41
N ALA A 528 -29.73 -25.29 -5.97
CA ALA A 528 -28.97 -24.18 -6.54
C ALA A 528 -28.66 -24.27 -8.04
N ALA A 529 -28.72 -25.46 -8.65
CA ALA A 529 -28.58 -25.66 -10.09
C ALA A 529 -29.92 -25.53 -10.85
N GLY A 530 -31.05 -25.46 -10.15
CA GLY A 530 -32.40 -25.50 -10.72
C GLY A 530 -32.96 -26.92 -10.94
N ASN A 531 -32.27 -27.96 -10.45
CA ASN A 531 -32.71 -29.34 -10.58
C ASN A 531 -33.78 -29.66 -9.53
N LYS A 532 -34.88 -30.30 -9.95
CA LYS A 532 -36.06 -30.60 -9.10
C LYS A 532 -36.23 -32.08 -8.78
N ASP A 533 -35.83 -32.96 -9.69
CA ASP A 533 -36.02 -34.41 -9.53
C ASP A 533 -34.95 -35.04 -8.63
N ASN A 534 -33.69 -34.60 -8.78
CA ASN A 534 -32.58 -34.99 -7.91
C ASN A 534 -31.92 -33.74 -7.33
N LEU A 535 -32.33 -33.37 -6.11
CA LEU A 535 -31.86 -32.17 -5.42
C LEU A 535 -30.37 -32.21 -5.02
N LEU A 536 -29.74 -33.39 -5.05
CA LEU A 536 -28.31 -33.54 -4.76
C LEU A 536 -27.42 -33.51 -6.01
N ASP A 537 -28.02 -33.42 -7.19
CA ASP A 537 -27.31 -33.22 -8.46
C ASP A 537 -27.15 -31.72 -8.74
N LEU A 538 -25.93 -31.22 -8.64
CA LEU A 538 -25.57 -29.82 -8.87
C LEU A 538 -25.05 -29.57 -10.30
N THR A 539 -25.25 -30.52 -11.22
CA THR A 539 -24.85 -30.35 -12.62
C THR A 539 -25.50 -29.09 -13.20
N GLY A 540 -24.66 -28.17 -13.66
CA GLY A 540 -25.11 -26.90 -14.24
C GLY A 540 -25.33 -25.77 -13.24
N GLN A 541 -24.96 -25.91 -11.96
CA GLN A 541 -24.88 -24.76 -11.04
C GLN A 541 -23.94 -23.68 -11.60
N ASN A 542 -24.13 -22.44 -11.14
CA ASN A 542 -23.16 -21.39 -11.41
C ASN A 542 -21.88 -21.70 -10.63
N ALA A 543 -20.73 -21.51 -11.28
CA ALA A 543 -19.41 -21.79 -10.69
C ALA A 543 -18.46 -20.63 -11.00
N PRO A 544 -17.49 -20.35 -10.11
CA PRO A 544 -16.44 -19.40 -10.42
C PRO A 544 -15.51 -19.95 -11.51
N PRO A 545 -14.69 -19.08 -12.13
CA PRO A 545 -13.61 -19.54 -12.99
C PRO A 545 -12.74 -20.57 -12.26
N PRO A 546 -12.19 -21.57 -12.97
CA PRO A 546 -11.31 -22.55 -12.33
C PRO A 546 -10.06 -21.86 -11.77
N PRO A 547 -9.39 -22.43 -10.74
CA PRO A 547 -8.12 -21.92 -10.25
C PRO A 547 -7.07 -21.80 -11.36
N LEU A 548 -6.07 -20.94 -11.15
CA LEU A 548 -4.90 -20.89 -12.03
C LEU A 548 -4.21 -22.27 -12.10
N PRO A 549 -3.77 -22.72 -13.29
CA PRO A 549 -3.10 -24.01 -13.42
C PRO A 549 -1.81 -24.02 -12.58
N ALA A 550 -1.63 -25.08 -11.77
CA ALA A 550 -0.42 -25.25 -10.98
C ALA A 550 0.81 -25.44 -11.89
N GLY A 551 1.80 -24.57 -11.73
CA GLY A 551 3.08 -24.65 -12.45
C GLY A 551 3.04 -24.14 -13.90
N PHE A 552 4.08 -24.45 -14.66
CA PHE A 552 4.17 -24.03 -16.06
C PHE A 552 3.22 -24.83 -16.95
N THR A 553 2.52 -24.15 -17.85
CA THR A 553 1.77 -24.82 -18.91
C THR A 553 2.68 -25.73 -19.74
N THR A 554 2.13 -26.73 -20.45
CA THR A 554 2.92 -27.56 -21.38
C THR A 554 3.70 -26.71 -22.38
N LYS A 555 3.14 -25.57 -22.82
CA LYS A 555 3.85 -24.60 -23.67
C LYS A 555 5.03 -23.96 -22.94
N GLY A 556 4.85 -23.57 -21.68
CA GLY A 556 5.92 -23.06 -20.81
C GLY A 556 7.03 -24.09 -20.58
N ILE A 557 6.66 -25.35 -20.30
CA ILE A 557 7.62 -26.46 -20.15
C ILE A 557 8.36 -26.72 -21.47
N VAL A 558 7.67 -26.73 -22.61
CA VAL A 558 8.30 -26.91 -23.93
C VAL A 558 9.23 -25.74 -24.25
N ALA A 559 8.82 -24.50 -24.00
CA ALA A 559 9.66 -23.32 -24.18
C ALA A 559 10.91 -23.38 -23.28
N PHE A 560 10.75 -23.82 -22.03
CA PHE A 560 11.85 -24.05 -21.10
C PHE A 560 12.80 -25.14 -21.59
N ILE A 561 12.29 -26.32 -21.98
CA ILE A 561 13.08 -27.43 -22.53
C ILE A 561 13.82 -27.02 -23.79
N ILE A 562 13.17 -26.33 -24.73
CA ILE A 562 13.82 -25.82 -25.95
C ILE A 562 14.94 -24.86 -25.59
N SER A 563 14.72 -23.95 -24.64
CA SER A 563 15.75 -23.02 -24.16
C SER A 563 16.95 -23.77 -23.56
N CYS A 564 16.70 -24.83 -22.77
CA CYS A 564 17.76 -25.70 -22.25
C CYS A 564 18.50 -26.47 -23.35
N ILE A 565 17.80 -27.03 -24.34
CA ILE A 565 18.41 -27.76 -25.47
C ILE A 565 19.30 -26.81 -26.29
N VAL A 566 18.82 -25.58 -26.57
CA VAL A 566 19.61 -24.56 -27.26
C VAL A 566 20.88 -24.23 -26.46
N GLY A 567 20.76 -24.05 -25.13
CA GLY A 567 21.91 -23.81 -24.26
C GLY A 567 22.93 -24.96 -24.24
N ILE A 568 22.46 -26.21 -24.15
CA ILE A 568 23.33 -27.40 -24.15
C ILE A 568 24.00 -27.60 -25.52
N THR A 569 23.23 -27.46 -26.60
CA THR A 569 23.74 -27.62 -27.97
C THR A 569 24.78 -26.55 -28.29
N GLY A 570 24.56 -25.30 -27.85
CA GLY A 570 25.54 -24.23 -27.95
C GLY A 570 26.85 -24.58 -27.26
N THR A 571 26.77 -25.09 -26.04
CA THR A 571 27.95 -25.53 -25.26
C THR A 571 28.71 -26.68 -25.95
N LEU A 572 28.00 -27.67 -26.51
CA LEU A 572 28.61 -28.79 -27.24
C LEU A 572 29.30 -28.35 -28.53
N PHE A 573 28.74 -27.38 -29.26
CA PHE A 573 29.37 -26.79 -30.45
C PHE A 573 30.67 -26.07 -30.12
N VAL A 574 30.69 -25.32 -29.02
CA VAL A 574 31.89 -24.65 -28.52
C VAL A 574 32.98 -25.66 -28.16
N ALA A 575 32.61 -26.74 -27.47
CA ALA A 575 33.54 -27.81 -27.14
C ALA A 575 34.09 -28.52 -28.39
N TRP A 576 33.26 -28.79 -29.39
CA TRP A 576 33.69 -29.42 -30.64
C TRP A 576 34.69 -28.54 -31.40
N TYR A 577 34.39 -27.25 -31.60
CA TYR A 577 35.32 -26.34 -32.27
C TYR A 577 36.61 -26.15 -31.46
N GLY A 578 36.51 -26.06 -30.13
CA GLY A 578 37.67 -25.94 -29.24
C GLY A 578 38.60 -27.15 -29.25
N LEU A 579 38.09 -28.34 -29.59
CA LEU A 579 38.86 -29.58 -29.66
C LEU A 579 39.35 -29.94 -31.08
N SER A 580 39.02 -29.14 -32.09
CA SER A 580 39.51 -29.36 -33.46
C SER A 580 41.00 -28.95 -33.57
N PRO A 581 41.90 -29.84 -34.04
CA PRO A 581 43.33 -29.54 -34.08
C PRO A 581 43.67 -28.49 -35.13
N ARG A 582 44.46 -27.48 -34.74
CA ARG A 582 45.03 -26.48 -35.64
C ARG A 582 46.28 -27.04 -36.33
N GLU A 583 46.34 -26.92 -37.66
CA GLU A 583 47.60 -27.09 -38.41
C GLU A 583 48.59 -25.99 -37.99
N VAL A 584 49.77 -26.40 -37.53
CA VAL A 584 50.84 -25.51 -37.07
C VAL A 584 51.84 -25.30 -38.20
N SER A 585 52.08 -24.05 -38.61
CA SER A 585 53.23 -23.72 -39.45
C SER A 585 54.47 -23.53 -38.58
N GLU A 586 55.53 -24.28 -38.89
CA GLU A 586 56.82 -24.30 -38.21
C GLU A 586 57.46 -22.91 -38.14
N HIS A 587 57.83 -22.44 -36.94
CA HIS A 587 59.08 -21.72 -36.64
C HIS A 587 59.08 -21.31 -35.15
N ALA A 588 59.56 -22.21 -34.29
CA ALA A 588 60.22 -21.93 -33.00
C ALA A 588 60.29 -23.23 -32.19
N ARG A 589 61.17 -24.14 -32.59
CA ARG A 589 61.82 -25.06 -31.65
C ARG A 589 63.22 -24.49 -31.48
N ASP A 590 63.56 -24.07 -30.28
CA ASP A 590 64.76 -24.54 -29.59
C ASP A 590 64.81 -23.93 -28.20
N GLU A 591 65.37 -24.70 -27.28
CA GLU A 591 65.68 -24.36 -25.89
C GLU A 591 64.57 -24.62 -24.85
N ALA A 592 64.13 -25.88 -24.80
CA ALA A 592 63.78 -26.53 -23.55
C ALA A 592 64.84 -27.61 -23.24
N SER A 593 65.57 -27.47 -22.13
CA SER A 593 66.17 -28.62 -21.45
C SER A 593 66.52 -28.27 -20.01
N GLY A 594 65.93 -28.98 -19.06
CA GLY A 594 66.33 -28.94 -17.65
C GLY A 594 65.26 -29.48 -16.71
N GLU A 595 65.12 -30.80 -16.67
CA GLU A 595 64.25 -31.58 -15.77
C GLU A 595 64.57 -31.40 -14.27
N GLY A 596 63.59 -31.68 -13.41
CA GLY A 596 63.83 -31.94 -11.98
C GLY A 596 62.55 -32.10 -11.16
N GLU A 597 62.15 -33.36 -10.94
CA GLU A 597 61.08 -33.82 -10.01
C GLU A 597 61.30 -33.40 -8.55
N GLY A 598 60.22 -33.29 -7.76
CA GLY A 598 60.34 -33.33 -6.30
C GLY A 598 59.16 -32.76 -5.49
N ASP A 599 58.26 -33.67 -5.17
CA ASP A 599 57.14 -33.74 -4.22
C ASP A 599 57.04 -32.82 -2.98
N GLU A 600 55.78 -32.77 -2.52
CA GLU A 600 55.10 -32.06 -1.43
C GLU A 600 55.86 -31.71 -0.13
N THR A 601 55.54 -30.54 0.45
CA THR A 601 55.16 -30.41 1.87
C THR A 601 54.44 -29.10 2.18
N SER A 602 53.69 -29.17 3.27
CA SER A 602 52.74 -28.22 3.83
C SER A 602 53.33 -26.96 4.48
N ALA A 603 52.38 -26.08 4.82
CA ALA A 603 52.40 -25.12 5.93
C ALA A 603 52.94 -23.71 5.67
N ALA A 604 51.99 -22.86 5.28
CA ALA A 604 51.81 -21.46 5.63
C ALA A 604 52.72 -20.88 6.75
N GLN A 605 53.56 -19.91 6.37
CA GLN A 605 53.64 -18.61 7.04
C GLN A 605 54.47 -17.62 6.19
N GLN A 606 54.02 -16.37 6.19
CA GLN A 606 54.72 -15.16 5.70
C GLN A 606 54.89 -15.03 4.19
N ASN A 607 54.31 -13.96 3.62
CA ASN A 607 55.12 -12.83 3.16
C ASN A 607 54.24 -11.66 2.72
N GLY A 608 54.55 -10.49 3.26
CA GLY A 608 54.04 -9.22 2.78
C GLY A 608 54.56 -8.93 1.38
N VAL A 609 53.70 -8.39 0.53
CA VAL A 609 54.09 -7.92 -0.79
C VAL A 609 54.63 -6.50 -0.64
N ARG A 610 55.94 -6.37 -0.92
CA ARG A 610 56.66 -5.11 -1.10
C ARG A 610 56.06 -4.32 -2.27
N ALA A 611 55.78 -3.05 -2.04
CA ALA A 611 55.57 -2.07 -3.12
C ALA A 611 56.87 -1.93 -3.93
N SER A 612 56.78 -2.08 -5.25
CA SER A 612 57.90 -1.86 -6.17
C SER A 612 58.14 -0.38 -6.37
N GLU A 613 59.42 -0.01 -6.28
CA GLU A 613 60.00 1.30 -6.59
C GLU A 613 59.82 1.59 -8.09
N ASP A 614 59.02 2.60 -8.42
CA ASP A 614 59.15 3.53 -9.56
C ASP A 614 57.82 4.27 -9.76
N GLU A 615 57.45 5.12 -8.78
CA GLU A 615 56.42 6.15 -8.97
C GLU A 615 57.04 7.52 -8.66
N GLU A 616 57.40 8.21 -9.74
CA GLU A 616 57.81 9.60 -9.73
C GLU A 616 56.56 10.46 -9.50
N GLU A 617 56.60 11.25 -8.42
CA GLU A 617 55.74 12.40 -8.12
C GLU A 617 54.26 12.15 -7.69
N ARG A 618 54.04 11.27 -6.71
CA ARG A 618 52.83 11.37 -5.85
C ARG A 618 53.05 12.55 -4.89
N ARG A 619 52.23 13.60 -4.95
CA ARG A 619 52.22 14.64 -3.89
C ARG A 619 52.00 13.95 -2.55
N SER A 620 52.98 14.11 -1.67
CA SER A 620 53.16 13.40 -0.39
C SER A 620 52.27 13.98 0.71
N THR A 621 50.96 14.02 0.50
CA THR A 621 50.02 14.70 1.38
C THR A 621 48.73 13.90 1.54
N ASP A 622 48.45 13.47 2.77
CA ASP A 622 47.19 12.85 3.16
C ASP A 622 46.26 13.90 3.76
N TYR A 623 45.05 13.99 3.23
CA TYR A 623 44.00 14.78 3.84
C TYR A 623 43.44 14.01 5.05
N LEU A 624 43.37 14.65 6.20
CA LEU A 624 42.69 14.09 7.38
C LEU A 624 41.17 14.32 7.26
N LEU A 625 40.59 13.89 6.14
CA LEU A 625 39.16 13.99 5.86
C LEU A 625 38.42 12.87 6.58
N VAL A 626 37.68 13.25 7.62
CA VAL A 626 36.80 12.34 8.36
C VAL A 626 35.39 12.36 7.76
N PRO A 627 34.69 11.21 7.68
CA PRO A 627 33.36 11.13 7.06
C PRO A 627 32.35 12.13 7.62
N GLU A 628 32.41 12.42 8.93
CA GLU A 628 31.52 13.35 9.61
C GLU A 628 31.60 14.76 9.04
N VAL A 629 32.82 15.25 8.79
CA VAL A 629 33.06 16.58 8.22
C VAL A 629 32.54 16.66 6.79
N LEU A 630 32.79 15.61 6.00
CA LEU A 630 32.33 15.52 4.62
C LEU A 630 30.78 15.57 4.55
N LEU A 631 30.10 14.71 5.31
CA LEU A 631 28.64 14.67 5.31
C LEU A 631 28.01 15.96 5.85
N HIS A 632 28.51 16.46 7.00
CA HIS A 632 28.05 17.73 7.58
C HIS A 632 28.13 18.85 6.53
N THR A 633 29.24 18.93 5.80
CA THR A 633 29.49 20.02 4.85
C THR A 633 28.50 19.99 3.68
N VAL A 634 28.24 18.82 3.08
CA VAL A 634 27.34 18.71 1.93
C VAL A 634 25.86 18.83 2.32
N VAL A 635 25.45 18.28 3.47
CA VAL A 635 24.06 18.44 3.96
C VAL A 635 23.81 19.92 4.27
N LYS A 636 24.72 20.57 5.00
CA LYS A 636 24.60 22.01 5.32
C LYS A 636 24.56 22.88 4.05
N ALA A 637 25.38 22.58 3.06
CA ALA A 637 25.36 23.30 1.79
C ALA A 637 24.04 23.10 1.01
N THR A 638 23.48 21.88 1.04
CA THR A 638 22.18 21.57 0.43
C THR A 638 21.07 22.41 1.05
N LEU A 639 21.03 22.54 2.38
CA LEU A 639 20.07 23.41 3.07
C LEU A 639 20.28 24.88 2.73
N LYS A 640 21.54 25.34 2.68
CA LYS A 640 21.87 26.72 2.33
C LYS A 640 21.43 27.11 0.91
N ASN A 641 21.43 26.15 -0.02
CA ASN A 641 20.93 26.35 -1.39
C ASN A 641 19.39 26.46 -1.44
N THR A 642 18.70 26.20 -0.33
CA THR A 642 17.24 26.27 -0.20
C THR A 642 16.85 27.14 1.01
N PRO A 643 17.23 28.42 1.07
CA PRO A 643 17.21 29.22 2.31
C PRO A 643 15.80 29.54 2.85
N THR A 644 14.75 29.33 2.04
CA THR A 644 13.35 29.49 2.43
C THR A 644 12.74 28.22 3.00
N LEU A 645 13.44 27.09 2.93
CA LEU A 645 13.04 25.84 3.56
C LEU A 645 13.23 25.94 5.08
N ASP A 646 12.17 25.73 5.85
CA ASP A 646 12.30 25.46 7.28
C ASP A 646 12.91 24.06 7.46
N PRO A 647 14.14 23.92 7.98
CA PRO A 647 14.78 22.61 8.12
C PRO A 647 14.06 21.67 9.09
N ALA A 648 13.11 22.17 9.89
CA ALA A 648 12.25 21.35 10.75
C ALA A 648 11.36 20.39 9.95
N VAL A 649 11.11 20.66 8.67
CA VAL A 649 10.29 19.80 7.81
C VAL A 649 11.03 18.56 7.31
N ILE A 650 12.34 18.45 7.56
CA ILE A 650 13.12 17.26 7.15
C ILE A 650 12.84 16.14 8.15
N GLU A 651 12.12 15.12 7.68
CA GLU A 651 11.62 14.04 8.52
C GLU A 651 12.65 12.91 8.66
N ASP A 652 13.35 12.57 7.57
CA ASP A 652 14.32 11.47 7.54
C ASP A 652 15.54 11.79 6.66
N ILE A 653 16.69 11.21 7.02
CA ILE A 653 17.95 11.35 6.30
C ILE A 653 18.56 9.97 6.08
N ALA A 654 18.63 9.57 4.81
CA ALA A 654 19.23 8.31 4.38
C ALA A 654 20.68 8.55 3.93
N VAL A 655 21.64 7.87 4.55
CA VAL A 655 23.07 8.07 4.27
C VAL A 655 23.72 6.79 3.73
N GLY A 656 24.16 6.84 2.47
CA GLY A 656 24.95 5.79 1.85
C GLY A 656 26.39 5.75 2.38
N VAL A 657 26.84 4.60 2.88
CA VAL A 657 28.17 4.43 3.47
C VAL A 657 28.62 2.96 3.43
N VAL A 658 29.91 2.71 3.19
CA VAL A 658 30.43 1.35 3.03
C VAL A 658 31.49 1.00 4.07
N LEU A 659 32.57 1.78 4.16
CA LEU A 659 33.78 1.38 4.89
C LEU A 659 33.86 1.90 6.33
N SER A 660 32.90 2.74 6.74
CA SER A 660 32.91 3.36 8.07
C SER A 660 32.58 2.35 9.19
N GLU A 661 33.19 2.53 10.36
CA GLU A 661 32.89 1.71 11.54
C GLU A 661 31.42 1.76 11.94
N LEU A 662 30.90 0.62 12.41
CA LEU A 662 29.49 0.44 12.77
C LEU A 662 28.52 0.85 11.64
N GLY A 663 28.95 0.65 10.39
CA GLY A 663 28.19 1.05 9.20
C GLY A 663 28.00 2.57 9.08
N GLY A 664 28.85 3.38 9.72
CA GLY A 664 28.78 4.85 9.65
C GLY A 664 27.64 5.49 10.47
N SER A 665 26.82 4.71 11.17
CA SER A 665 25.65 5.18 11.93
C SER A 665 25.95 6.35 12.88
N LYS A 666 27.01 6.19 13.71
CA LYS A 666 27.43 7.23 14.66
C LYS A 666 27.99 8.47 13.95
N ALA A 667 28.85 8.25 12.95
CA ALA A 667 29.45 9.33 12.17
C ALA A 667 28.36 10.18 11.47
N ALA A 668 27.40 9.52 10.83
CA ALA A 668 26.29 10.16 10.14
C ALA A 668 25.41 10.97 11.10
N ARG A 669 25.03 10.38 12.25
CA ARG A 669 24.20 11.09 13.23
C ARG A 669 24.92 12.27 13.88
N MET A 670 26.22 12.14 14.16
CA MET A 670 27.04 13.25 14.67
C MET A 670 27.12 14.40 13.68
N ALA A 671 27.36 14.10 12.39
CA ALA A 671 27.44 15.11 11.35
C ALA A 671 26.14 15.91 11.21
N VAL A 672 24.99 15.22 11.17
CA VAL A 672 23.67 15.85 11.06
C VAL A 672 23.34 16.66 12.31
N ASN A 673 23.54 16.11 13.51
CA ASN A 673 23.27 16.84 14.76
C ASN A 673 24.23 18.03 14.98
N HIS A 674 25.35 18.09 14.27
CA HIS A 674 26.25 19.25 14.30
C HIS A 674 25.76 20.41 13.42
N ILE A 675 24.69 20.22 12.63
CA ILE A 675 24.02 21.26 11.85
C ILE A 675 22.93 21.88 12.73
N PRO A 676 23.13 23.09 13.30
CA PRO A 676 22.17 23.67 14.26
C PRO A 676 20.78 23.90 13.70
N GLU A 677 20.68 24.04 12.37
CA GLU A 677 19.43 24.23 11.65
C GLU A 677 18.53 22.97 11.67
N ILE A 678 19.10 21.76 11.76
CA ILE A 678 18.34 20.50 11.77
C ILE A 678 17.89 20.16 13.19
N GLN A 679 16.59 19.91 13.36
CA GLN A 679 16.00 19.58 14.66
C GLN A 679 16.23 18.10 15.01
N SER A 680 17.28 17.84 15.81
CA SER A 680 17.64 16.48 16.25
C SER A 680 16.55 15.70 17.01
N THR A 681 15.49 16.35 17.48
CA THR A 681 14.34 15.71 18.16
C THR A 681 13.24 15.22 17.23
N SER A 682 13.20 15.70 15.98
CA SER A 682 12.14 15.41 15.00
C SER A 682 12.65 14.81 13.70
N THR A 683 13.94 14.99 13.36
CA THR A 683 14.56 14.35 12.19
C THR A 683 15.19 13.00 12.54
N SER A 684 14.72 11.93 11.90
CA SER A 684 15.31 10.60 11.99
C SER A 684 16.49 10.45 11.01
N LEU A 685 17.27 9.38 11.15
CA LEU A 685 18.40 9.09 10.27
C LEU A 685 18.70 7.61 10.26
N TYR A 686 19.02 7.08 9.08
CA TYR A 686 19.57 5.74 8.93
C TYR A 686 20.71 5.71 7.91
N THR A 687 21.55 4.69 8.03
CA THR A 687 22.63 4.41 7.07
C THR A 687 22.26 3.21 6.22
N VAL A 688 22.55 3.27 4.93
CA VAL A 688 22.35 2.17 3.99
C VAL A 688 23.67 1.76 3.36
N ASN A 689 23.92 0.45 3.31
CA ASN A 689 25.06 -0.11 2.62
C ASN A 689 24.57 -1.03 1.49
N ARG A 690 24.77 -0.56 0.26
CA ARG A 690 24.65 -1.35 -0.98
C ARG A 690 25.92 -1.15 -1.80
N ALA A 691 27.08 -1.28 -1.14
CA ALA A 691 28.40 -1.03 -1.70
C ALA A 691 28.44 0.27 -2.52
N CYS A 692 28.95 0.23 -3.76
CA CYS A 692 29.06 1.35 -4.68
C CYS A 692 27.73 2.11 -4.92
N ALA A 693 26.59 1.43 -4.79
CA ALA A 693 25.26 2.02 -4.99
C ALA A 693 24.60 2.55 -3.72
N SER A 694 25.31 2.65 -2.60
CA SER A 694 24.70 3.00 -1.30
C SER A 694 23.92 4.31 -1.33
N SER A 695 24.46 5.39 -1.91
CA SER A 695 23.71 6.65 -2.00
C SER A 695 22.65 6.67 -3.10
N LEU A 696 22.78 5.86 -4.17
CA LEU A 696 21.68 5.68 -5.12
C LEU A 696 20.53 4.89 -4.48
N GLN A 697 20.85 3.93 -3.62
CA GLN A 697 19.88 3.24 -2.78
C GLN A 697 19.25 4.19 -1.74
N ALA A 698 20.03 5.11 -1.15
CA ALA A 698 19.47 6.15 -0.28
C ALA A 698 18.46 7.03 -1.03
N ILE A 699 18.78 7.45 -2.26
CA ILE A 699 17.84 8.20 -3.13
C ILE A 699 16.60 7.37 -3.42
N ALA A 700 16.76 6.08 -3.76
CA ALA A 700 15.64 5.20 -4.03
C ALA A 700 14.75 4.99 -2.80
N LEU A 701 15.33 4.86 -1.61
CA LEU A 701 14.58 4.69 -0.36
C LEU A 701 13.85 5.98 0.04
N VAL A 702 14.52 7.14 0.02
CA VAL A 702 13.86 8.43 0.29
C VAL A 702 12.77 8.70 -0.75
N GLY A 703 13.03 8.39 -2.02
CA GLY A 703 12.05 8.45 -3.09
C GLY A 703 10.85 7.55 -2.83
N SER A 704 11.07 6.30 -2.43
CA SER A 704 10.01 5.35 -2.05
C SER A 704 9.23 5.83 -0.83
N GLN A 705 9.90 6.26 0.25
CA GLN A 705 9.26 6.83 1.44
C GLN A 705 8.41 8.06 1.08
N THR A 706 8.86 8.88 0.12
CA THR A 706 8.11 10.02 -0.39
C THR A 706 6.89 9.60 -1.21
N VAL A 707 7.01 8.55 -2.02
CA VAL A 707 5.92 8.01 -2.85
C VAL A 707 4.87 7.30 -2.00
N THR A 708 5.26 6.54 -0.98
CA THR A 708 4.34 5.84 -0.06
C THR A 708 3.76 6.75 1.02
N GLY A 709 4.13 8.03 1.06
CA GLY A 709 3.67 8.98 2.06
C GLY A 709 4.26 8.81 3.45
N MET A 710 5.30 7.97 3.62
CA MET A 710 5.99 7.78 4.90
C MET A 710 6.75 9.04 5.35
N ILE A 711 7.27 9.82 4.40
CA ILE A 711 7.81 11.16 4.63
C ILE A 711 7.39 12.09 3.50
N SER A 712 7.30 13.39 3.76
CA SER A 712 7.07 14.42 2.74
C SER A 712 8.36 15.11 2.28
N THR A 713 9.37 15.16 3.15
CA THR A 713 10.70 15.74 2.87
C THR A 713 11.79 14.86 3.47
N GLY A 714 12.80 14.54 2.67
CA GLY A 714 13.97 13.82 3.15
C GLY A 714 15.26 14.23 2.46
N VAL A 715 16.39 13.89 3.08
CA VAL A 715 17.72 14.07 2.48
C VAL A 715 18.30 12.70 2.15
N ALA A 716 18.62 12.49 0.87
CA ALA A 716 19.40 11.33 0.44
C ALA A 716 20.85 11.75 0.25
N ALA A 717 21.75 11.20 1.05
CA ALA A 717 23.16 11.53 1.04
C ALA A 717 24.04 10.30 0.93
N GLY A 718 25.34 10.52 0.77
CA GLY A 718 26.36 9.51 0.98
C GLY A 718 27.69 10.14 1.35
N MET A 719 28.51 9.38 2.07
CA MET A 719 29.85 9.79 2.49
C MET A 719 30.81 8.61 2.45
N GLU A 720 32.07 8.87 2.15
CA GLU A 720 33.14 7.89 2.31
C GLU A 720 34.48 8.56 2.58
N SER A 721 35.28 7.94 3.44
CA SER A 721 36.70 8.26 3.63
C SER A 721 37.51 6.98 3.39
N MET A 722 37.85 6.74 2.13
CA MET A 722 38.61 5.58 1.70
C MET A 722 40.07 5.69 2.14
N THR A 723 40.67 6.89 2.12
CA THR A 723 42.03 7.12 2.62
C THR A 723 42.19 6.62 4.05
N ARG A 724 41.15 6.81 4.88
CA ARG A 724 41.13 6.35 6.27
C ARG A 724 40.72 4.88 6.43
N ASN A 725 39.75 4.40 5.65
CA ASN A 725 39.04 3.15 5.96
C ASN A 725 39.25 2.00 4.97
N TYR A 726 39.94 2.17 3.85
CA TYR A 726 39.95 1.19 2.75
C TYR A 726 40.66 -0.14 3.04
N GLY A 727 41.61 -0.20 3.98
CA GLY A 727 42.43 -1.39 4.25
C GLY A 727 41.65 -2.63 4.75
N SER A 728 41.79 -3.00 6.02
CA SER A 728 41.19 -4.22 6.60
C SER A 728 39.65 -4.26 6.60
N LYS A 729 38.99 -3.17 6.20
CA LYS A 729 37.53 -3.04 6.19
C LYS A 729 36.89 -3.31 4.82
N ALA A 730 37.68 -3.34 3.73
CA ALA A 730 37.16 -3.63 2.39
C ALA A 730 36.92 -5.12 2.14
N ILE A 731 37.73 -6.00 2.76
CA ILE A 731 37.56 -7.46 2.69
C ILE A 731 37.54 -7.99 4.13
N PRO A 732 36.44 -8.64 4.57
CA PRO A 732 36.34 -9.21 5.91
C PRO A 732 37.43 -10.25 6.18
N THR A 733 38.21 -10.05 7.24
CA THR A 733 39.28 -10.99 7.63
C THR A 733 38.81 -12.07 8.59
N ASP A 734 37.77 -11.78 9.38
CA ASP A 734 37.14 -12.72 10.31
C ASP A 734 35.78 -13.16 9.74
N ILE A 735 35.76 -14.36 9.15
CA ILE A 735 34.59 -14.93 8.48
C ILE A 735 34.47 -16.39 8.89
N TRP A 736 33.24 -16.90 8.95
CA TRP A 736 32.97 -18.30 9.27
C TRP A 736 33.79 -19.22 8.35
N PRO A 737 34.71 -20.06 8.88
CA PRO A 737 35.60 -20.87 8.05
C PRO A 737 34.87 -21.72 6.99
N ALA A 738 33.68 -22.23 7.31
CA ALA A 738 32.86 -23.00 6.38
C ALA A 738 32.45 -22.21 5.12
N LEU A 739 32.28 -20.88 5.22
CA LEU A 739 31.96 -20.03 4.06
C LEU A 739 33.21 -19.67 3.26
N ARG A 740 34.36 -19.48 3.93
CA ARG A 740 35.66 -19.26 3.27
C ARG A 740 36.02 -20.46 2.38
N GLU A 741 35.73 -21.66 2.85
CA GLU A 741 36.00 -22.93 2.16
C GLU A 741 34.72 -23.54 1.54
N SER A 742 33.67 -22.73 1.36
CA SER A 742 32.36 -23.22 0.89
C SER A 742 32.52 -24.01 -0.40
N PRO A 743 31.82 -25.14 -0.60
CA PRO A 743 31.82 -25.84 -1.89
C PRO A 743 31.15 -24.98 -2.99
N VAL A 744 30.32 -24.01 -2.63
CA VAL A 744 29.67 -23.09 -3.55
C VAL A 744 30.67 -22.02 -4.01
N ARG A 745 31.01 -22.01 -5.30
CA ARG A 745 31.97 -21.06 -5.87
C ARG A 745 31.57 -19.61 -5.63
N ASP A 746 30.34 -19.24 -5.96
CA ASP A 746 29.90 -17.84 -5.85
C ASP A 746 29.97 -17.34 -4.40
N ALA A 747 29.78 -18.21 -3.40
CA ALA A 747 29.96 -17.84 -2.00
C ALA A 747 31.43 -17.52 -1.64
N ARG A 748 32.39 -18.25 -2.21
CA ARG A 748 33.83 -17.96 -2.04
C ARG A 748 34.23 -16.69 -2.79
N ASP A 749 33.64 -16.47 -3.97
CA ASP A 749 33.96 -15.33 -4.82
C ASP A 749 33.48 -13.98 -4.22
N CYS A 750 32.59 -14.00 -3.23
CA CYS A 750 32.16 -12.79 -2.50
C CYS A 750 33.30 -12.04 -1.76
N ILE A 751 34.40 -12.71 -1.42
CA ILE A 751 35.59 -12.08 -0.79
C ILE A 751 36.71 -11.81 -1.80
N MET A 752 36.45 -11.96 -3.10
CA MET A 752 37.42 -11.71 -4.16
C MET A 752 37.79 -10.22 -4.21
N PRO A 753 39.08 -9.86 -4.21
CA PRO A 753 39.52 -8.49 -4.44
C PRO A 753 38.97 -7.93 -5.76
N MET A 754 38.44 -6.70 -5.73
CA MET A 754 37.79 -6.09 -6.89
C MET A 754 38.70 -5.99 -8.13
N GLY A 755 40.00 -5.82 -7.95
CA GLY A 755 40.95 -5.84 -9.07
C GLY A 755 40.94 -7.17 -9.82
N LEU A 756 40.80 -8.30 -9.12
CA LEU A 756 40.70 -9.61 -9.76
C LEU A 756 39.36 -9.81 -10.48
N THR A 757 38.26 -9.23 -9.98
CA THR A 757 36.99 -9.27 -10.70
C THR A 757 37.07 -8.45 -11.99
N SER A 758 37.80 -7.32 -11.99
CA SER A 758 38.12 -6.56 -13.21
C SER A 758 38.94 -7.40 -14.21
N GLU A 759 39.99 -8.10 -13.74
CA GLU A 759 40.76 -9.00 -14.61
C GLU A 759 39.89 -10.11 -15.21
N ASN A 760 38.99 -10.69 -14.42
CA ASN A 760 38.07 -11.72 -14.91
C ASN A 760 37.14 -11.18 -15.99
N VAL A 761 36.62 -9.96 -15.84
CA VAL A 761 35.79 -9.30 -16.85
C VAL A 761 36.62 -9.04 -18.11
N ALA A 762 37.84 -8.51 -17.97
CA ALA A 762 38.72 -8.26 -19.12
C ALA A 762 39.04 -9.53 -19.92
N GLU A 763 39.38 -10.63 -19.23
CA GLU A 763 39.68 -11.92 -19.85
C GLU A 763 38.43 -12.55 -20.48
N ARG A 764 37.32 -12.63 -19.73
CA ARG A 764 36.08 -13.31 -20.15
C ARG A 764 35.41 -12.61 -21.34
N TYR A 765 35.46 -11.29 -21.38
CA TYR A 765 34.79 -10.47 -22.40
C TYR A 765 35.75 -9.85 -23.41
N SER A 766 37.00 -10.36 -23.47
CA SER A 766 38.01 -9.99 -24.47
C SER A 766 38.27 -8.48 -24.56
N ILE A 767 38.47 -7.83 -23.41
CA ILE A 767 38.74 -6.40 -23.31
C ILE A 767 40.23 -6.19 -23.15
N SER A 768 40.84 -5.69 -24.22
CA SER A 768 42.28 -5.52 -24.27
C SER A 768 42.77 -4.47 -23.28
N ARG A 769 44.04 -4.59 -22.84
CA ARG A 769 44.71 -3.53 -22.07
C ARG A 769 44.67 -2.18 -22.81
N GLN A 770 44.84 -2.20 -24.13
CA GLN A 770 44.82 -1.00 -24.95
C GLN A 770 43.44 -0.32 -24.93
N ASP A 771 42.35 -1.08 -25.01
CA ASP A 771 40.98 -0.55 -24.94
C ASP A 771 40.75 0.15 -23.59
N GLN A 772 41.23 -0.47 -22.50
CA GLN A 772 41.11 0.07 -21.15
C GLN A 772 41.88 1.38 -20.97
N ASP A 773 43.12 1.45 -21.49
CA ASP A 773 43.94 2.66 -21.41
C ASP A 773 43.37 3.79 -22.30
N LEU A 774 42.81 3.46 -23.47
CA LEU A 774 42.12 4.42 -24.35
C LEU A 774 40.88 5.00 -23.66
N PHE A 775 40.05 4.15 -23.07
CA PHE A 775 38.87 4.57 -22.33
C PHE A 775 39.24 5.48 -21.15
N ALA A 776 40.27 5.10 -20.38
CA ALA A 776 40.75 5.89 -19.25
C ALA A 776 41.27 7.26 -19.67
N ALA A 777 42.11 7.33 -20.71
CA ALA A 777 42.60 8.59 -21.25
C ALA A 777 41.46 9.53 -21.67
N GLU A 778 40.42 8.98 -22.28
CA GLU A 778 39.24 9.73 -22.69
C GLU A 778 38.43 10.24 -21.49
N SER A 779 38.22 9.43 -20.45
CA SER A 779 37.58 9.86 -19.20
C SER A 779 38.31 11.04 -18.56
N TYR A 780 39.65 10.98 -18.46
CA TYR A 780 40.47 12.10 -17.96
C TYR A 780 40.40 13.34 -18.86
N ARG A 781 40.42 13.17 -20.19
CA ARG A 781 40.28 14.28 -21.15
C ARG A 781 38.95 15.00 -20.97
N ARG A 782 37.85 14.25 -20.84
CA ARG A 782 36.50 14.80 -20.62
C ARG A 782 36.41 15.54 -19.29
N ALA A 783 36.95 14.96 -18.22
CA ALA A 783 36.96 15.58 -16.89
C ALA A 783 37.80 16.87 -16.85
N ALA A 784 38.99 16.86 -17.48
CA ALA A 784 39.84 18.04 -17.60
C ALA A 784 39.14 19.17 -18.39
N ARG A 785 38.46 18.82 -19.48
CA ARG A 785 37.64 19.76 -20.26
C ARG A 785 36.48 20.31 -19.45
N ALA A 786 35.73 19.46 -18.74
CA ALA A 786 34.61 19.87 -17.92
C ALA A 786 35.04 20.84 -16.80
N ARG A 787 36.20 20.59 -16.18
CA ARG A 787 36.80 21.53 -15.22
C ARG A 787 37.15 22.88 -15.85
N GLN A 788 37.85 22.86 -16.98
CA GLN A 788 38.22 24.09 -17.70
C GLN A 788 36.99 24.92 -18.10
N ASN A 789 35.90 24.26 -18.46
CA ASN A 789 34.64 24.91 -18.83
C ASN A 789 33.76 25.28 -17.63
N GLY A 790 34.20 24.97 -16.40
CA GLY A 790 33.45 25.30 -15.18
C GLY A 790 32.18 24.46 -14.95
N HIS A 791 32.06 23.29 -15.57
CA HIS A 791 30.85 22.45 -15.48
C HIS A 791 30.54 22.00 -14.04
N PHE A 792 31.57 21.86 -13.20
CA PHE A 792 31.43 21.41 -11.81
C PHE A 792 31.12 22.53 -10.81
N GLN A 793 31.09 23.80 -11.24
CA GLN A 793 30.95 24.95 -10.33
C GLN A 793 29.62 24.97 -9.56
N LYS A 794 28.54 24.44 -10.16
CA LYS A 794 27.21 24.37 -9.53
C LYS A 794 27.07 23.19 -8.57
N GLU A 795 27.91 22.15 -8.68
CA GLU A 795 27.77 20.91 -7.91
C GLU A 795 28.86 20.69 -6.84
N ILE A 796 30.01 21.35 -6.93
CA ILE A 796 31.09 21.23 -5.94
C ILE A 796 30.82 22.12 -4.72
N VAL A 797 30.88 21.52 -3.53
CA VAL A 797 30.86 22.21 -2.24
C VAL A 797 32.28 22.24 -1.66
N PRO A 798 32.86 23.43 -1.39
CA PRO A 798 34.16 23.53 -0.76
C PRO A 798 34.21 22.94 0.65
N VAL A 799 35.28 22.22 0.98
CA VAL A 799 35.49 21.59 2.29
C VAL A 799 36.74 22.16 2.96
N ASP A 800 36.58 22.66 4.19
CA ASP A 800 37.70 23.04 5.05
C ASP A 800 38.20 21.80 5.80
N THR A 801 39.49 21.49 5.69
CA THR A 801 40.11 20.30 6.28
C THR A 801 41.57 20.52 6.63
N PHE A 802 42.21 19.48 7.17
CA PHE A 802 43.63 19.45 7.46
C PHE A 802 44.37 18.56 6.46
N ILE A 803 45.57 18.99 6.06
CA ILE A 803 46.50 18.18 5.28
C ILE A 803 47.71 17.83 6.14
N GLN A 804 48.09 16.57 6.12
CA GLN A 804 49.28 16.05 6.80
C GLN A 804 50.23 15.54 5.72
N GLU A 805 51.46 16.07 5.68
CA GLU A 805 52.48 15.52 4.81
C GLU A 805 52.87 14.12 5.31
N VAL A 806 53.00 13.16 4.41
CA VAL A 806 53.36 11.77 4.73
C VAL A 806 54.54 11.31 3.87
N ASP A 807 55.42 10.46 4.39
CA ASP A 807 56.48 9.86 3.60
C ASP A 807 55.97 8.74 2.68
N LYS A 808 56.87 8.11 1.92
CA LYS A 808 56.54 7.01 1.01
C LYS A 808 55.99 5.76 1.72
N GLN A 809 56.13 5.67 3.05
CA GLN A 809 55.64 4.60 3.89
C GLN A 809 54.34 4.98 4.62
N GLY A 810 53.81 6.18 4.37
CA GLY A 810 52.59 6.70 5.00
C GLY A 810 52.80 7.23 6.42
N ALA A 811 54.06 7.45 6.86
CA ALA A 811 54.34 8.02 8.16
C ALA A 811 54.30 9.56 8.10
N ASN A 812 53.71 10.19 9.10
CA ASN A 812 53.60 11.65 9.18
C ASN A 812 54.99 12.33 9.16
N VAL A 813 55.17 13.30 8.26
CA VAL A 813 56.35 14.15 8.15
C VAL A 813 55.96 15.64 8.18
N GLY A 814 56.89 16.53 8.55
CA GLY A 814 56.65 17.98 8.62
C GLY A 814 56.08 18.49 9.97
N ASP A 815 55.76 19.80 10.03
CA ASP A 815 55.37 20.55 11.26
C ASP A 815 53.95 20.28 11.79
N GLY A 816 53.34 19.15 11.42
CA GLY A 816 51.98 18.76 11.78
C GLY A 816 50.89 19.21 10.78
N PRO A 817 49.59 18.95 11.08
CA PRO A 817 48.51 19.17 10.14
C PRO A 817 48.29 20.67 9.82
N LYS A 818 48.19 21.01 8.53
CA LYS A 818 47.95 22.38 8.05
C LYS A 818 46.51 22.55 7.60
N ASN A 819 45.87 23.65 7.99
CA ASN A 819 44.53 24.01 7.51
C ASN A 819 44.56 24.34 6.03
N ILE A 820 43.63 23.77 5.27
CA ILE A 820 43.45 24.03 3.85
C ILE A 820 41.96 24.00 3.50
N ARG A 821 41.63 24.60 2.36
CA ARG A 821 40.28 24.60 1.80
C ARG A 821 40.31 23.93 0.44
N VAL A 822 39.68 22.76 0.34
CA VAL A 822 39.54 22.01 -0.91
C VAL A 822 38.37 22.59 -1.69
N THR A 823 38.59 23.00 -2.93
CA THR A 823 37.60 23.70 -3.78
C THR A 823 37.41 23.03 -5.14
N GLU A 824 38.23 22.04 -5.46
CA GLU A 824 38.21 21.29 -6.72
C GLU A 824 38.56 19.83 -6.40
N ASP A 825 38.09 18.88 -7.22
CA ASP A 825 38.48 17.48 -7.06
C ASP A 825 39.96 17.27 -7.41
N ASP A 826 40.70 16.51 -6.63
CA ASP A 826 42.15 16.35 -6.86
C ASP A 826 42.49 15.32 -7.96
N GLY A 827 41.54 14.44 -8.31
CA GLY A 827 41.77 13.27 -9.17
C GLY A 827 42.06 13.56 -10.65
N ILE A 828 41.68 14.73 -11.17
CA ILE A 828 41.75 15.03 -12.62
C ILE A 828 43.19 15.36 -13.05
N ARG A 829 43.73 14.56 -13.97
CA ARG A 829 45.07 14.73 -14.55
C ARG A 829 44.99 15.25 -15.98
N SER A 830 45.37 16.51 -16.20
CA SER A 830 45.35 17.14 -17.54
C SER A 830 46.49 16.73 -18.47
N SER A 831 47.53 16.09 -17.93
CA SER A 831 48.75 15.68 -18.63
C SER A 831 48.80 14.18 -18.98
N ILE A 832 47.67 13.45 -18.88
CA ILE A 832 47.64 12.01 -19.14
C ILE A 832 47.93 11.71 -20.62
N SER A 833 48.76 10.70 -20.89
CA SER A 833 49.06 10.21 -22.24
C SER A 833 48.97 8.70 -22.30
N LEU A 834 48.67 8.15 -23.48
CA LEU A 834 48.59 6.70 -23.68
C LEU A 834 49.94 6.02 -23.44
N GLU A 835 51.04 6.70 -23.78
CA GLU A 835 52.40 6.19 -23.51
C GLU A 835 52.70 6.13 -22.01
N ALA A 836 52.17 7.06 -21.22
CA ALA A 836 52.29 7.03 -19.76
C ALA A 836 51.43 5.92 -19.15
N LEU A 837 50.19 5.76 -19.61
CA LEU A 837 49.29 4.69 -19.17
C LEU A 837 49.86 3.29 -19.49
N ALA A 838 50.39 3.09 -20.70
CA ALA A 838 50.95 1.81 -21.15
C ALA A 838 52.16 1.33 -20.31
N LYS A 839 52.87 2.24 -19.64
CA LYS A 839 54.01 1.90 -18.76
C LYS A 839 53.57 1.38 -17.39
N LEU A 840 52.32 1.61 -16.99
CA LEU A 840 51.82 1.17 -15.70
C LEU A 840 51.67 -0.36 -15.68
N LYS A 841 52.17 -0.98 -14.62
CA LYS A 841 52.00 -2.42 -14.37
C LYS A 841 50.70 -2.67 -13.61
N SER A 842 50.08 -3.83 -13.84
CA SER A 842 48.94 -4.25 -13.04
C SER A 842 49.38 -4.62 -11.63
N PRO A 843 48.72 -4.10 -10.58
CA PRO A 843 48.97 -4.53 -9.21
C PRO A 843 48.22 -5.82 -8.83
N PHE A 844 47.41 -6.39 -9.74
CA PHE A 844 46.48 -7.48 -9.45
C PHE A 844 46.91 -8.84 -10.03
N LYS A 845 47.46 -8.84 -11.25
CA LYS A 845 48.05 -10.01 -11.93
C LYS A 845 49.33 -9.56 -12.67
N GLU A 846 50.33 -10.44 -12.78
CA GLU A 846 51.62 -10.10 -13.42
C GLU A 846 51.47 -9.66 -14.88
N ASP A 847 50.53 -10.26 -15.60
CA ASP A 847 50.12 -9.97 -16.98
C ASP A 847 48.74 -9.30 -17.07
N GLY A 848 48.27 -8.70 -15.97
CA GLY A 848 46.94 -8.10 -15.87
C GLY A 848 46.72 -6.87 -16.75
N ALA A 849 45.47 -6.68 -17.17
CA ALA A 849 45.06 -5.57 -18.02
C ALA A 849 44.59 -4.33 -17.22
N SER A 850 44.19 -4.49 -15.96
CA SER A 850 43.78 -3.38 -15.09
C SER A 850 44.99 -2.80 -14.36
N THR A 851 45.09 -1.47 -14.34
CA THR A 851 46.17 -0.70 -13.71
C THR A 851 45.61 0.47 -12.92
N ALA A 852 46.45 1.11 -12.10
CA ALA A 852 46.08 2.33 -11.40
C ALA A 852 45.65 3.48 -12.35
N GLY A 853 46.05 3.45 -13.62
CA GLY A 853 45.69 4.47 -14.61
C GLY A 853 44.33 4.26 -15.27
N ASN A 854 43.84 3.02 -15.33
CA ASN A 854 42.57 2.65 -15.94
C ASN A 854 41.52 2.11 -14.94
N SER A 855 41.77 2.36 -13.65
CA SER A 855 40.88 2.06 -12.53
C SER A 855 40.56 3.34 -11.76
N SER A 856 39.43 3.38 -11.05
CA SER A 856 39.10 4.52 -10.18
C SER A 856 40.11 4.69 -9.05
N GLN A 857 40.38 5.93 -8.69
CA GLN A 857 41.28 6.28 -7.59
C GLN A 857 40.63 6.02 -6.23
N ILE A 858 41.44 5.74 -5.21
CA ILE A 858 41.01 5.83 -3.81
C ILE A 858 40.68 7.29 -3.53
N SER A 859 39.44 7.58 -3.17
CA SER A 859 38.94 8.95 -3.06
C SER A 859 38.01 9.10 -1.86
N ASP A 860 38.16 10.21 -1.16
CA ASP A 860 37.25 10.63 -0.09
C ASP A 860 36.22 11.59 -0.67
N GLY A 861 34.96 11.52 -0.22
CA GLY A 861 33.93 12.40 -0.73
C GLY A 861 32.55 12.19 -0.11
N ALA A 862 31.69 13.19 -0.29
CA ALA A 862 30.28 13.13 0.09
C ALA A 862 29.41 13.86 -0.94
N ALA A 863 28.14 13.52 -1.00
CA ALA A 863 27.13 14.21 -1.78
C ALA A 863 25.78 14.11 -1.08
N ALA A 864 24.89 15.09 -1.28
CA ALA A 864 23.57 15.12 -0.69
C ALA A 864 22.55 15.72 -1.68
N LEU A 865 21.35 15.16 -1.68
CA LEU A 865 20.20 15.62 -2.44
C LEU A 865 19.04 15.84 -1.47
N LEU A 866 18.35 16.96 -1.62
CA LEU A 866 17.06 17.20 -0.98
C LEU A 866 15.97 16.64 -1.89
N LEU A 867 15.16 15.72 -1.37
CA LEU A 867 14.01 15.15 -2.05
C LEU A 867 12.75 15.57 -1.31
N MET A 868 11.72 15.95 -2.06
CA MET A 868 10.44 16.37 -1.53
C MET A 868 9.33 15.87 -2.44
N ARG A 869 8.17 15.58 -1.86
CA ARG A 869 6.95 15.42 -2.65
C ARG A 869 6.67 16.75 -3.39
N ARG A 870 6.24 16.67 -4.66
CA ARG A 870 5.96 17.88 -5.46
C ARG A 870 4.94 18.81 -4.79
N SER A 871 3.90 18.23 -4.20
CA SER A 871 2.89 18.99 -3.44
C SER A 871 3.52 19.74 -2.27
N THR A 872 4.42 19.11 -1.52
CA THR A 872 5.16 19.72 -0.41
C THR A 872 6.06 20.85 -0.88
N ALA A 873 6.86 20.63 -1.94
CA ALA A 873 7.69 21.68 -2.51
C ALA A 873 6.83 22.88 -2.97
N THR A 874 5.66 22.63 -3.55
CA THR A 874 4.73 23.68 -3.99
C THR A 874 4.10 24.43 -2.82
N ALA A 875 3.64 23.73 -1.78
CA ALA A 875 3.07 24.32 -0.58
C ALA A 875 4.08 25.20 0.17
N LEU A 876 5.36 24.85 0.13
CA LEU A 876 6.46 25.60 0.72
C LEU A 876 7.00 26.72 -0.19
N GLY A 877 6.43 26.91 -1.39
CA GLY A 877 6.86 27.94 -2.34
C GLY A 877 8.22 27.66 -2.99
N LEU A 878 8.62 26.39 -3.09
CA LEU A 878 9.91 25.92 -3.64
C LEU A 878 9.78 25.36 -5.07
N SER A 879 8.67 25.60 -5.76
CA SER A 879 8.44 25.05 -7.12
C SER A 879 9.50 25.49 -8.14
N ASP A 880 10.08 26.69 -7.99
CA ASP A 880 11.16 27.21 -8.84
C ASP A 880 12.55 26.60 -8.53
N ARG A 881 12.64 25.76 -7.49
CA ARG A 881 13.86 25.08 -7.05
C ARG A 881 13.92 23.61 -7.43
N ILE A 882 12.87 23.08 -8.06
CA ILE A 882 12.84 21.71 -8.55
C ILE A 882 13.75 21.62 -9.78
N ILE A 883 14.85 20.88 -9.67
CA ILE A 883 15.80 20.66 -10.77
C ILE A 883 15.55 19.35 -11.55
N GLY A 884 14.69 18.48 -11.02
CA GLY A 884 14.32 17.22 -11.64
C GLY A 884 13.54 16.31 -10.71
N LYS A 885 13.10 15.18 -11.24
CA LYS A 885 12.34 14.13 -10.54
C LYS A 885 13.09 12.80 -10.57
N TYR A 886 13.10 12.11 -9.43
CA TYR A 886 13.40 10.68 -9.37
C TYR A 886 12.18 9.91 -9.92
N VAL A 887 12.41 8.98 -10.85
CA VAL A 887 11.33 8.19 -11.46
C VAL A 887 11.27 6.79 -10.87
N SER A 888 12.37 6.04 -10.96
CA SER A 888 12.46 4.68 -10.43
C SER A 888 13.91 4.21 -10.38
N ALA A 889 14.16 3.14 -9.65
CA ALA A 889 15.43 2.44 -9.62
C ALA A 889 15.22 0.91 -9.61
N LYS A 890 16.20 0.18 -10.14
CA LYS A 890 16.18 -1.28 -10.20
C LYS A 890 17.50 -1.86 -9.74
N THR A 891 17.44 -2.94 -8.99
CA THR A 891 18.61 -3.76 -8.64
C THR A 891 18.51 -5.17 -9.18
N VAL A 892 19.66 -5.73 -9.53
CA VAL A 892 19.79 -7.07 -10.11
C VAL A 892 21.00 -7.79 -9.53
N GLY A 893 20.98 -9.12 -9.54
CA GLY A 893 22.12 -9.97 -9.18
C GLY A 893 22.92 -10.42 -10.39
N CYS A 894 24.23 -10.67 -10.20
CA CYS A 894 25.14 -11.31 -11.14
C CYS A 894 26.19 -12.12 -10.37
N ARG A 895 27.11 -12.80 -11.04
CA ARG A 895 28.12 -13.60 -10.34
C ARG A 895 29.13 -12.69 -9.63
N PRO A 896 29.54 -12.97 -8.37
CA PRO A 896 30.46 -12.12 -7.63
C PRO A 896 31.82 -11.91 -8.32
N ASP A 897 32.30 -12.91 -9.05
CA ASP A 897 33.58 -12.86 -9.76
C ASP A 897 33.59 -11.96 -11.01
N GLU A 898 32.42 -11.49 -11.45
CA GLU A 898 32.23 -10.59 -12.59
C GLU A 898 31.32 -9.40 -12.27
N MET A 899 31.19 -9.05 -10.99
CA MET A 899 30.25 -8.03 -10.49
C MET A 899 30.23 -6.71 -11.28
N GLY A 900 31.32 -6.38 -11.96
CA GLY A 900 31.43 -5.24 -12.86
C GLY A 900 30.39 -5.17 -13.98
N ILE A 901 29.78 -6.30 -14.38
CA ILE A 901 28.75 -6.33 -15.43
C ILE A 901 27.37 -5.84 -14.95
N GLY A 902 27.22 -5.53 -13.66
CA GLY A 902 25.95 -5.13 -13.05
C GLY A 902 25.12 -4.10 -13.85
N PRO A 903 25.71 -3.02 -14.39
CA PRO A 903 24.98 -2.05 -15.23
C PRO A 903 24.34 -2.65 -16.48
N ALA A 904 25.03 -3.59 -17.14
CA ALA A 904 24.54 -4.26 -18.35
C ALA A 904 23.23 -5.04 -18.11
N LEU A 905 22.99 -5.45 -16.86
CA LEU A 905 21.78 -6.15 -16.43
C LEU A 905 20.75 -5.19 -15.81
N ALA A 906 21.20 -4.19 -15.04
CA ALA A 906 20.33 -3.30 -14.30
C ALA A 906 19.61 -2.29 -15.21
N ILE A 907 20.32 -1.76 -16.22
CA ILE A 907 19.76 -0.77 -17.15
C ILE A 907 18.59 -1.36 -17.95
N PRO A 908 18.71 -2.53 -18.64
CA PRO A 908 17.61 -3.08 -19.41
C PRO A 908 16.41 -3.46 -18.53
N ALA A 909 16.67 -3.98 -17.32
CA ALA A 909 15.61 -4.30 -16.37
C ALA A 909 14.83 -3.05 -15.92
N LEU A 910 15.52 -1.94 -15.67
CA LEU A 910 14.90 -0.67 -15.30
C LEU A 910 14.13 -0.04 -16.47
N LEU A 911 14.76 0.07 -17.64
CA LEU A 911 14.13 0.68 -18.81
C LEU A 911 12.91 -0.15 -19.26
N GLY A 912 13.02 -1.48 -19.25
CA GLY A 912 11.90 -2.37 -19.53
C GLY A 912 10.74 -2.21 -18.55
N GLN A 913 11.01 -2.00 -17.26
CA GLN A 913 9.98 -1.69 -16.26
C GLN A 913 9.25 -0.38 -16.57
N LEU A 914 9.94 0.60 -17.17
CA LEU A 914 9.38 1.91 -17.51
C LEU A 914 8.85 2.01 -18.95
N GLY A 915 8.97 0.94 -19.75
CA GLY A 915 8.64 0.97 -21.18
C GLY A 915 9.54 1.89 -22.01
N LEU A 916 10.75 2.19 -21.53
CA LEU A 916 11.74 3.03 -22.21
C LEU A 916 12.77 2.19 -22.97
N THR A 917 13.45 2.81 -23.92
CA THR A 917 14.57 2.26 -24.68
C THR A 917 15.82 3.13 -24.53
N ASN A 918 16.98 2.63 -24.96
CA ASN A 918 18.22 3.41 -24.94
C ASN A 918 18.12 4.72 -25.76
N ALA A 919 17.24 4.76 -26.78
CA ALA A 919 17.04 5.94 -27.60
C ALA A 919 16.29 7.07 -26.87
N ASP A 920 15.59 6.74 -25.78
CA ASP A 920 14.83 7.71 -24.98
C ASP A 920 15.69 8.41 -23.91
N VAL A 921 16.95 8.02 -23.76
CA VAL A 921 17.86 8.55 -22.73
C VAL A 921 18.81 9.58 -23.34
N ASP A 922 18.71 10.81 -22.85
CA ASP A 922 19.51 11.94 -23.33
C ASP A 922 20.92 11.95 -22.74
N ARG A 923 21.10 11.41 -21.53
CA ARG A 923 22.39 11.39 -20.83
C ARG A 923 22.55 10.19 -19.92
N TRP A 924 23.74 9.60 -19.93
CA TRP A 924 24.09 8.46 -19.10
C TRP A 924 25.24 8.82 -18.17
N GLU A 925 25.08 8.52 -16.88
CA GLU A 925 26.18 8.47 -15.92
C GLU A 925 26.36 7.00 -15.52
N ILE A 926 27.40 6.33 -16.03
CA ILE A 926 27.72 4.94 -15.72
C ILE A 926 29.04 4.91 -14.94
N ASN A 927 29.03 4.35 -13.73
CA ASN A 927 30.18 4.39 -12.84
C ASN A 927 31.37 3.62 -13.43
N GLU A 928 32.54 4.24 -13.40
CA GLU A 928 33.79 3.70 -13.97
C GLU A 928 34.71 3.19 -12.85
N ALA A 929 34.31 2.13 -12.15
CA ALA A 929 35.20 1.53 -11.14
C ALA A 929 36.47 0.96 -11.79
N PHE A 930 36.30 0.28 -12.94
CA PHE A 930 37.38 -0.19 -13.80
C PHE A 930 36.96 -0.04 -15.27
N ALA A 931 37.90 0.31 -16.14
CA ALA A 931 37.62 0.49 -17.57
C ALA A 931 37.07 -0.79 -18.23
N SER A 932 37.58 -1.98 -17.84
CA SER A 932 37.08 -3.28 -18.30
C SER A 932 35.55 -3.42 -18.11
N GLN A 933 35.04 -2.99 -16.96
CA GLN A 933 33.63 -3.12 -16.60
C GLN A 933 32.77 -2.15 -17.41
N SER A 934 33.20 -0.89 -17.52
CA SER A 934 32.49 0.12 -18.31
C SER A 934 32.45 -0.23 -19.79
N ILE A 935 33.57 -0.67 -20.38
CA ILE A 935 33.63 -1.06 -21.79
C ILE A 935 32.71 -2.25 -22.07
N HIS A 936 32.71 -3.27 -21.19
CA HIS A 936 31.78 -4.39 -21.32
C HIS A 936 30.32 -3.91 -21.34
N CYS A 937 29.94 -3.08 -20.36
CA CYS A 937 28.57 -2.58 -20.26
C CYS A 937 28.17 -1.74 -21.48
N LEU A 938 29.07 -0.92 -22.02
CA LEU A 938 28.81 -0.16 -23.24
C LEU A 938 28.53 -1.07 -24.44
N ARG A 939 29.36 -2.11 -24.63
CA ARG A 939 29.21 -3.08 -25.71
C ARG A 939 27.90 -3.87 -25.60
N GLU A 940 27.62 -4.41 -24.42
CA GLU A 940 26.44 -5.24 -24.18
C GLU A 940 25.13 -4.44 -24.34
N LEU A 941 25.13 -3.18 -23.93
CA LEU A 941 23.97 -2.30 -24.05
C LEU A 941 23.86 -1.63 -25.43
N GLY A 942 24.84 -1.79 -26.32
CA GLY A 942 24.87 -1.09 -27.60
C GLY A 942 25.01 0.43 -27.46
N LEU A 943 25.73 0.89 -26.42
CA LEU A 943 25.96 2.31 -26.10
C LEU A 943 27.29 2.86 -26.64
N GLU A 944 28.01 2.13 -27.50
CA GLU A 944 29.28 2.58 -28.08
C GLU A 944 29.10 3.86 -28.92
N GLU A 945 28.06 3.96 -29.74
CA GLU A 945 27.74 5.18 -30.48
C GLU A 945 27.38 6.34 -29.56
N ALA A 946 26.67 6.07 -28.45
CA ALA A 946 26.35 7.07 -27.44
C ALA A 946 27.62 7.55 -26.70
N TRP A 947 28.58 6.66 -26.46
CA TRP A 947 29.89 7.02 -25.92
C TRP A 947 30.68 7.92 -26.86
N GLU A 948 30.73 7.61 -28.16
CA GLU A 948 31.39 8.44 -29.19
C GLU A 948 30.75 9.82 -29.35
N LYS A 949 29.41 9.90 -29.24
CA LYS A 949 28.66 11.16 -29.24
C LYS A 949 28.73 11.92 -27.91
N GLU A 950 29.53 11.44 -26.96
CA GLU A 950 29.66 12.02 -25.62
C GLU A 950 28.32 12.11 -24.86
N LEU A 951 27.43 11.14 -25.02
CA LEU A 951 26.18 11.04 -24.22
C LEU A 951 26.37 10.22 -22.94
N VAL A 952 27.41 9.38 -22.88
CA VAL A 952 27.79 8.62 -21.68
C VAL A 952 29.00 9.26 -21.03
N ASN A 953 28.88 9.64 -19.74
CA ASN A 953 29.88 10.36 -18.96
C ASN A 953 30.58 11.51 -19.74
N PRO A 954 29.84 12.49 -20.31
CA PRO A 954 30.42 13.60 -21.08
C PRO A 954 31.43 14.45 -20.30
N ASP A 955 31.29 14.48 -18.98
CA ASP A 955 32.14 15.24 -18.06
C ASP A 955 33.22 14.35 -17.41
N GLY A 956 33.41 13.13 -17.91
CA GLY A 956 34.29 12.12 -17.35
C GLY A 956 33.63 11.36 -16.21
N GLY A 957 34.09 10.14 -15.94
CA GLY A 957 33.56 9.28 -14.90
C GLY A 957 34.55 9.04 -13.77
N ALA A 958 34.32 7.98 -13.00
CA ALA A 958 35.02 7.72 -11.75
C ALA A 958 36.52 7.37 -11.89
N ILE A 959 37.00 6.98 -13.08
CA ILE A 959 38.44 6.86 -13.35
C ILE A 959 39.14 8.20 -13.15
N ALA A 960 38.54 9.28 -13.66
CA ALA A 960 39.09 10.63 -13.57
C ALA A 960 38.67 11.37 -12.28
N LEU A 961 37.42 11.20 -11.86
CA LEU A 961 36.79 11.98 -10.79
C LEU A 961 36.84 11.28 -9.43
N GLY A 962 37.17 9.98 -9.38
CA GLY A 962 37.14 9.17 -8.17
C GLY A 962 35.80 8.50 -7.89
N HIS A 963 35.85 7.48 -7.04
CA HIS A 963 34.73 6.61 -6.67
C HIS A 963 34.61 6.48 -5.13
N PRO A 964 34.20 7.53 -4.39
CA PRO A 964 33.91 7.40 -2.96
C PRO A 964 32.69 6.49 -2.82
N LEU A 965 32.90 5.24 -2.38
CA LEU A 965 31.92 4.14 -2.51
C LEU A 965 30.52 4.53 -2.03
N GLY A 966 30.41 5.04 -0.80
CA GLY A 966 29.13 5.46 -0.21
C GLY A 966 28.45 6.64 -0.92
N ALA A 967 29.23 7.55 -1.51
CA ALA A 967 28.76 8.83 -2.05
C ALA A 967 28.52 8.85 -3.57
N THR A 968 28.97 7.81 -4.28
CA THR A 968 29.04 7.82 -5.75
C THR A 968 27.70 8.00 -6.43
N GLY A 969 26.66 7.30 -5.97
CA GLY A 969 25.32 7.42 -6.55
C GLY A 969 24.78 8.85 -6.50
N ALA A 970 24.83 9.49 -5.33
CA ALA A 970 24.42 10.88 -5.16
C ALA A 970 25.28 11.86 -5.98
N ARG A 971 26.59 11.64 -6.05
CA ARG A 971 27.49 12.45 -6.88
C ARG A 971 27.10 12.38 -8.36
N MET A 972 26.89 11.17 -8.88
CA MET A 972 26.51 10.96 -10.28
C MET A 972 25.13 11.56 -10.60
N VAL A 973 24.16 11.50 -9.69
CA VAL A 973 22.86 12.18 -9.91
C VAL A 973 23.01 13.69 -9.95
N SER A 974 23.88 14.27 -9.10
CA SER A 974 24.20 15.70 -9.17
C SER A 974 24.80 16.08 -10.52
N THR A 975 25.82 15.35 -10.98
CA THR A 975 26.44 15.55 -12.30
C THR A 975 25.44 15.36 -13.44
N LEU A 976 24.55 14.36 -13.34
CA LEU A 976 23.52 14.07 -14.34
C LEU A 976 22.55 15.25 -14.50
N LEU A 977 21.97 15.75 -13.41
CA LEU A 977 20.93 16.80 -13.47
C LEU A 977 21.49 18.14 -13.96
N HIS A 978 22.66 18.56 -13.46
CA HIS A 978 23.33 19.75 -13.97
C HIS A 978 23.79 19.58 -15.43
N GLY A 979 24.15 18.35 -15.80
CA GLY A 979 24.50 17.97 -17.16
C GLY A 979 23.34 18.09 -18.14
N LEU A 980 22.19 17.53 -17.79
CA LEU A 980 20.94 17.64 -18.55
C LEU A 980 20.51 19.10 -18.70
N GLU A 981 20.71 19.94 -17.67
CA GLU A 981 20.43 21.38 -17.75
C GLU A 981 21.30 22.05 -18.83
N ARG A 982 22.60 21.74 -18.85
CA ARG A 982 23.54 22.31 -19.82
C ARG A 982 23.22 21.93 -21.26
N THR A 983 22.72 20.71 -21.48
CA THR A 983 22.44 20.18 -22.82
C THR A 983 20.97 20.28 -23.24
N ASP A 984 20.12 20.88 -22.39
CA ASP A 984 18.65 20.87 -22.54
C ASP A 984 18.06 19.45 -22.71
N GLY A 985 18.72 18.45 -22.13
CA GLY A 985 18.24 17.07 -22.06
C GLY A 985 17.16 16.91 -20.99
N ARG A 986 16.37 15.85 -21.09
CA ARG A 986 15.29 15.55 -20.14
C ARG A 986 15.51 14.24 -19.40
N VAL A 987 15.78 13.13 -20.08
CA VAL A 987 15.84 11.80 -19.46
C VAL A 987 17.29 11.41 -19.20
N GLY A 988 17.59 11.06 -17.96
CA GLY A 988 18.92 10.63 -17.55
C GLY A 988 18.93 9.31 -16.79
N VAL A 989 19.97 8.51 -17.00
CA VAL A 989 20.17 7.24 -16.31
C VAL A 989 21.48 7.24 -15.54
N VAL A 990 21.41 6.91 -14.25
CA VAL A 990 22.58 6.60 -13.42
C VAL A 990 22.68 5.09 -13.24
N SER A 991 23.85 4.50 -13.43
CA SER A 991 24.05 3.07 -13.13
C SER A 991 25.45 2.74 -12.64
N MET A 992 25.56 1.67 -11.85
CA MET A 992 26.82 1.18 -11.31
C MET A 992 26.78 -0.30 -10.99
N CYS A 993 27.94 -0.94 -11.05
CA CYS A 993 28.15 -2.24 -10.41
C CYS A 993 28.02 -2.09 -8.89
N VAL A 994 27.64 -3.18 -8.23
CA VAL A 994 27.53 -3.28 -6.78
C VAL A 994 28.38 -4.46 -6.33
N GLY A 995 29.16 -4.25 -5.27
CA GLY A 995 30.05 -5.24 -4.68
C GLY A 995 29.34 -6.59 -4.45
N THR A 996 30.11 -7.67 -4.50
CA THR A 996 29.64 -9.05 -4.29
C THR A 996 28.57 -9.53 -5.29
N GLY A 997 28.60 -9.04 -6.53
CA GLY A 997 27.80 -9.61 -7.64
C GLY A 997 26.42 -9.00 -7.81
N MET A 998 26.32 -7.68 -7.88
CA MET A 998 25.04 -6.99 -8.07
C MET A 998 25.19 -5.80 -9.02
N GLY A 999 24.06 -5.26 -9.49
CA GLY A 999 23.99 -4.02 -10.27
C GLY A 999 22.80 -3.17 -9.85
N MET A 1000 22.92 -1.85 -10.01
CA MET A 1000 21.83 -0.91 -9.79
C MET A 1000 21.76 0.16 -10.87
N ALA A 1001 20.55 0.53 -11.27
CA ALA A 1001 20.28 1.66 -12.15
C ALA A 1001 19.15 2.53 -11.57
N GLY A 1002 19.14 3.82 -11.90
CA GLY A 1002 18.08 4.77 -11.55
C GLY A 1002 17.80 5.73 -12.70
N VAL A 1003 16.51 6.04 -12.94
CA VAL A 1003 16.05 7.01 -13.95
C VAL A 1003 15.64 8.31 -13.26
N PHE A 1004 16.13 9.41 -13.83
CA PHE A 1004 15.83 10.76 -13.42
C PHE A 1004 15.37 11.57 -14.63
N VAL A 1005 14.44 12.51 -14.41
CA VAL A 1005 13.98 13.41 -15.46
C VAL A 1005 14.17 14.84 -15.01
N ARG A 1006 14.87 15.66 -15.81
CA ARG A 1006 15.07 17.09 -15.56
C ARG A 1006 13.76 17.85 -15.80
N GLU A 1007 13.52 18.88 -15.00
CA GLU A 1007 12.43 19.85 -15.18
C GLU A 1007 12.95 21.24 -15.52
#